data_AF-A0A367JNP5-F1
#
_entry.id   AF-A0A367JNP5-F1
#
_cell.length_a   1.000
_cell.length_b   1.000
_cell.length_c   1.000
_cell.angle_alpha   90.00
_cell.angle_beta   90.00
_cell.angle_gamma   90.00
#
_symmetry.space_group_name_H-M   'P 1'
#
loop_
_entity.id
_entity.type
_entity.pdbx_description
1 polymer ?
#
loop_
_entity_poly.entity_id
_entity_poly.type
_entity_poly.pdbx_seq_one_letter_code
_entity_poly.pdbx_strand_id
1 'polypeptide(L)'
;MTAEYSLLEQQTPRQTSKKRWHALILAIGIISVTSYLIYFTRSNYIDSFEEEEGMDQNLDLSDSPSSNKSPTNNSYIPNRNINFTVPTQKEPYYIDLDKYPVEDNMLIWFPGSRGMIETVTINKLLKKSVPWTEQWLDHTTHPSSDTFACARQPIPYPILRHIVAEYVPSKDSDDFFEDNSINLNEPFVLLPFSNQSSLHQGDQLCIRLIVPYRPIDAEDPHRFLYKPYPRNNQDLTYPWWDTAMVWLQDLKTNASLPIQMQPWSGHRLLRTMARMLNHVSTNLPEWARLREDELYERMRMRIYEAQITLPQEGEYKLFALLEFLEGRYNFEYGPVTPYAPIELPVLPTQKLLIGDRNNDDPEKLAEKLLDEHLQLTLCTGSDHPGRWLPWPKSRKQVQVLGLTRHGKYWAPYSCRYRHITYEQFNRCVAHKYSRGMDMYGDSNIRRSLKKFISHGHWCKNWENHITESIVPDDLLPNINKTLTHSLDKRQATLPTQTMNQSEVGYSSPQEYKYFIPEQTRSCYCEDYTEPFWQPVWFDAGGRRVNVDMNNTIAQSKGLGHTEWDDPEIRKRNPRDAFKISSYKWDGLTYLNNPPWQTAVDGNTVATDVAVFSLGNWDAAFLELEPYLRDVDRLILQIKTHYDLSKTRIVYRTPQFYCCRVDHSSRDRQVSGPRVDVFDAEVRHKFVSELNATVWDTRILGESKTWEEKLESIDCPSNHVAADIVDIENQIFMNGLCNNV
;
A
#
# COMPACT_ATOMS: atom_id res chain seq x y z
N MET A 1 9.42 -12.71 -43.18
CA MET A 1 8.99 -11.44 -43.81
C MET A 1 9.02 -10.40 -42.73
N THR A 2 10.05 -9.55 -42.75
CA THR A 2 10.26 -8.43 -41.83
C THR A 2 9.42 -7.25 -42.28
N ALA A 3 8.52 -6.76 -41.44
CA ALA A 3 7.81 -5.51 -41.65
C ALA A 3 8.14 -4.57 -40.49
N GLU A 4 9.08 -3.66 -40.76
CA GLU A 4 9.26 -2.43 -40.01
C GLU A 4 8.04 -1.53 -40.27
N TYR A 5 7.37 -1.07 -39.21
CA TYR A 5 6.39 -0.01 -39.32
C TYR A 5 6.97 1.26 -38.70
N SER A 6 7.32 2.19 -39.58
CA SER A 6 7.70 3.55 -39.23
C SER A 6 6.47 4.33 -38.75
N LEU A 7 6.70 5.13 -37.71
CA LEU A 7 5.77 6.17 -37.24
C LEU A 7 5.52 7.17 -38.37
N LEU A 8 4.29 7.21 -38.87
CA LEU A 8 3.83 8.22 -39.83
C LEU A 8 3.63 9.56 -39.12
N GLU A 9 4.59 10.45 -39.32
CA GLU A 9 4.44 11.90 -39.18
C GLU A 9 3.25 12.39 -40.03
N GLN A 10 2.30 13.04 -39.36
CA GLN A 10 1.25 13.79 -40.03
C GLN A 10 1.81 15.12 -40.56
N GLN A 11 2.04 15.21 -41.87
CA GLN A 11 2.39 16.46 -42.54
C GLN A 11 1.18 17.40 -42.57
N THR A 12 1.19 18.45 -41.75
CA THR A 12 0.33 19.63 -41.94
C THR A 12 0.97 20.62 -42.93
N PRO A 13 0.24 21.16 -43.92
CA PRO A 13 0.82 22.08 -44.89
C PRO A 13 1.05 23.47 -44.29
N ARG A 14 2.30 23.92 -44.42
CA ARG A 14 2.76 25.29 -44.13
C ARG A 14 2.08 26.30 -45.06
N GLN A 15 1.24 27.16 -44.50
CA GLN A 15 1.12 28.55 -44.96
C GLN A 15 1.42 29.47 -43.76
N THR A 16 2.58 30.09 -43.82
CA THR A 16 3.14 30.95 -42.78
C THR A 16 2.46 32.31 -42.77
N SER A 17 1.78 32.65 -41.67
CA SER A 17 1.51 34.04 -41.30
C SER A 17 2.76 34.61 -40.64
N LYS A 18 3.67 35.20 -41.44
CA LYS A 18 4.86 35.92 -40.94
C LYS A 18 4.50 37.02 -39.92
N LYS A 19 3.25 37.51 -39.93
CA LYS A 19 2.75 38.50 -38.97
C LYS A 19 2.60 37.97 -37.53
N ARG A 20 2.27 36.68 -37.34
CA ARG A 20 2.14 36.10 -35.99
C ARG A 20 3.49 35.91 -35.29
N TRP A 21 4.53 35.57 -36.03
CA TRP A 21 5.88 35.43 -35.47
C TRP A 21 6.49 36.76 -35.07
N HIS A 22 6.23 37.85 -35.80
CA HIS A 22 6.67 39.19 -35.38
C HIS A 22 5.94 39.65 -34.12
N ALA A 23 4.64 39.40 -34.00
CA ALA A 23 3.91 39.70 -32.76
C ALA A 23 4.42 38.89 -31.56
N LEU A 24 4.74 37.61 -31.76
CA LEU A 24 5.28 36.75 -30.70
C LEU A 24 6.68 37.18 -30.27
N ILE A 25 7.56 37.50 -31.23
CA ILE A 25 8.92 37.99 -30.93
C ILE A 25 8.86 39.35 -30.23
N LEU A 26 7.94 40.24 -30.63
CA LEU A 26 7.75 41.52 -29.95
C LEU A 26 7.22 41.34 -28.53
N ALA A 27 6.28 40.39 -28.32
CA ALA A 27 5.74 40.08 -27.00
C ALA A 27 6.81 39.48 -26.07
N ILE A 28 7.63 38.55 -26.57
CA ILE A 28 8.76 37.99 -25.81
C ILE A 28 9.79 39.08 -25.52
N GLY A 29 10.09 39.96 -26.47
CA GLY A 29 10.99 41.10 -26.27
C GLY A 29 10.48 42.06 -25.18
N ILE A 30 9.20 42.40 -25.20
CA ILE A 30 8.58 43.25 -24.17
C ILE A 30 8.65 42.55 -22.81
N ILE A 31 8.29 41.27 -22.71
CA ILE A 31 8.35 40.52 -21.45
C ILE A 31 9.78 40.48 -20.90
N SER A 32 10.79 40.21 -21.73
CA SER A 32 12.19 40.20 -21.31
C SER A 32 12.68 41.56 -20.83
N VAL A 33 12.32 42.65 -21.52
CA VAL A 33 12.68 44.02 -21.10
C VAL A 33 11.96 44.41 -19.82
N THR A 34 10.69 44.02 -19.65
CA THR A 34 9.92 44.33 -18.44
C THR A 34 10.48 43.55 -17.25
N SER A 35 10.81 42.27 -17.41
CA SER A 35 11.48 41.45 -16.39
C SER A 35 12.87 41.99 -16.03
N TYR A 36 13.64 42.46 -17.01
CA TYR A 36 14.94 43.09 -16.78
C TYR A 36 14.79 44.42 -16.01
N LEU A 37 13.81 45.26 -16.36
CA LEU A 37 13.52 46.51 -15.65
C LEU A 37 13.04 46.27 -14.21
N ILE A 38 12.21 45.24 -13.99
CA ILE A 38 11.77 44.82 -12.64
C ILE A 38 12.96 44.32 -11.82
N TYR A 39 13.85 43.52 -12.41
CA TYR A 39 15.07 43.07 -11.75
C TYR A 39 16.00 44.25 -11.39
N PHE A 40 16.20 45.18 -12.32
CA PHE A 40 17.07 46.35 -12.13
C PHE A 40 16.53 47.36 -11.11
N THR A 41 15.21 47.60 -11.13
CA THR A 41 14.56 48.45 -10.10
C THR A 41 14.59 47.81 -8.73
N ARG A 42 14.48 46.48 -8.63
CA ARG A 42 14.59 45.76 -7.37
C ARG A 42 16.02 45.70 -6.83
N SER A 43 17.03 45.58 -7.70
CA SER A 43 18.45 45.66 -7.31
C SER A 43 18.80 47.05 -6.77
N ASN A 44 18.39 48.12 -7.47
CA ASN A 44 18.64 49.49 -7.03
C ASN A 44 17.86 49.90 -5.78
N TYR A 45 16.75 49.22 -5.46
CA TYR A 45 15.98 49.47 -4.23
C TYR A 45 16.58 48.77 -3.01
N ILE A 46 17.37 47.71 -3.22
CA ILE A 46 18.08 46.99 -2.14
C ILE A 46 19.38 47.72 -1.79
N ASP A 47 20.10 48.27 -2.78
CA ASP A 47 21.32 49.06 -2.51
C ASP A 47 21.04 50.39 -1.79
N SER A 48 19.82 50.94 -1.88
CA SER A 48 19.46 52.19 -1.19
C SER A 48 19.11 52.02 0.30
N PHE A 49 19.14 50.78 0.84
CA PHE A 49 18.85 50.50 2.25
C PHE A 49 20.10 50.11 3.07
N GLU A 50 21.27 49.96 2.45
CA GLU A 50 22.53 49.63 3.13
C GLU A 50 23.45 50.86 3.36
N GLU A 51 23.04 52.07 2.99
CA GLU A 51 23.85 53.31 3.11
C GLU A 51 23.36 54.33 4.17
N GLU A 52 22.48 53.95 5.10
CA GLU A 52 22.07 54.81 6.23
C GLU A 52 22.34 54.15 7.59
N GLU A 53 23.59 53.76 7.86
CA GLU A 53 24.08 53.60 9.24
C GLU A 53 25.60 53.72 9.31
N GLY A 54 26.09 54.92 8.98
CA GLY A 54 27.51 55.27 9.13
C GLY A 54 27.67 56.74 9.50
N MET A 55 28.35 56.97 10.63
CA MET A 55 29.02 58.23 11.01
C MET A 55 28.22 59.21 11.89
N ASP A 56 28.41 59.13 13.22
CA ASP A 56 29.10 60.17 14.00
C ASP A 56 29.04 59.89 15.51
N GLN A 57 30.21 59.84 16.17
CA GLN A 57 30.60 60.75 17.26
C GLN A 57 31.88 60.28 17.97
N ASN A 58 32.97 61.02 17.70
CA ASN A 58 34.09 61.18 18.62
C ASN A 58 33.85 62.45 19.44
N LEU A 59 33.85 62.34 20.77
CA LEU A 59 34.19 63.44 21.67
C LEU A 59 34.67 62.87 23.01
N ASP A 60 35.98 62.99 23.23
CA ASP A 60 36.64 62.84 24.52
C ASP A 60 36.09 63.84 25.53
N LEU A 61 35.90 63.40 26.79
CA LEU A 61 36.46 64.09 27.96
C LEU A 61 36.31 63.23 29.23
N SER A 62 37.43 63.17 29.94
CA SER A 62 37.67 62.61 31.27
C SER A 62 36.62 62.97 32.33
N ASP A 63 36.25 61.98 33.16
CA ASP A 63 36.47 62.05 34.62
C ASP A 63 36.00 60.76 35.33
N SER A 64 36.89 60.19 36.13
CA SER A 64 36.58 59.32 37.27
C SER A 64 36.60 60.20 38.53
N PRO A 65 35.86 59.91 39.63
CA PRO A 65 35.86 58.57 40.25
C PRO A 65 34.60 58.12 41.02
N SER A 66 34.58 56.80 41.28
CA SER A 66 34.06 56.13 42.48
C SER A 66 32.62 56.41 42.95
N SER A 67 31.78 55.37 42.96
CA SER A 67 31.26 54.86 44.24
C SER A 67 30.56 53.52 44.07
N ASN A 68 30.85 52.64 45.03
CA ASN A 68 30.19 51.37 45.29
C ASN A 68 28.67 51.44 45.13
N LYS A 69 28.12 50.71 44.16
CA LYS A 69 26.80 50.09 44.29
C LYS A 69 26.92 48.61 43.97
N SER A 70 26.65 47.83 45.01
CA SER A 70 26.39 46.40 45.00
C SER A 70 25.59 45.98 43.75
N PRO A 71 25.89 44.84 43.12
CA PRO A 71 25.02 44.30 42.08
C PRO A 71 23.71 43.90 42.78
N THR A 72 22.68 44.72 42.64
CA THR A 72 21.31 44.26 42.85
C THR A 72 21.08 43.20 41.79
N ASN A 73 20.97 41.96 42.27
CA ASN A 73 20.66 40.75 41.53
C ASN A 73 19.24 40.89 40.95
N ASN A 74 19.05 41.77 39.97
CA ASN A 74 17.83 41.86 39.19
C ASN A 74 17.89 40.70 38.21
N SER A 75 17.36 39.55 38.61
CA SER A 75 17.09 38.43 37.70
C SER A 75 16.24 38.97 36.54
N TYR A 76 16.83 39.10 35.36
CA TYR A 76 16.10 39.44 34.14
C TYR A 76 15.07 38.34 33.88
N ILE A 77 13.78 38.67 33.94
CA ILE A 77 12.67 37.77 33.62
C ILE A 77 12.26 38.08 32.18
N PRO A 78 12.45 37.16 31.22
CA PRO A 78 12.03 37.38 29.84
C PRO A 78 10.52 37.57 29.73
N ASN A 79 10.07 38.41 28.80
CA ASN A 79 8.62 38.68 28.63
C ASN A 79 7.86 37.42 28.19
N ARG A 80 8.46 36.60 27.33
CA ARG A 80 7.93 35.30 26.90
C ARG A 80 8.82 34.21 27.50
N ASN A 81 8.32 33.50 28.50
CA ASN A 81 9.09 32.48 29.19
C ASN A 81 8.30 31.24 29.59
N ILE A 82 9.02 30.12 29.75
CA ILE A 82 8.60 29.01 30.61
C ILE A 82 9.34 29.18 31.94
N ASN A 83 8.61 29.06 33.04
CA ASN A 83 9.21 29.03 34.38
C ASN A 83 8.88 27.74 35.12
N PHE A 84 9.85 27.24 35.87
CA PHE A 84 9.73 26.04 36.72
C PHE A 84 10.87 26.02 37.74
N THR A 85 10.78 25.15 38.75
CA THR A 85 11.82 24.99 39.76
C THR A 85 12.72 23.80 39.39
N VAL A 86 14.02 24.04 39.26
CA VAL A 86 15.00 22.96 39.10
C VAL A 86 15.22 22.30 40.47
N PRO A 87 15.22 20.96 40.62
CA PRO A 87 15.29 20.30 41.93
C PRO A 87 16.46 20.73 42.84
N THR A 88 17.56 21.22 42.27
CA THR A 88 18.77 21.67 42.99
C THR A 88 18.77 23.18 43.29
N GLN A 89 17.76 23.92 42.86
CA GLN A 89 17.69 25.38 42.95
C GLN A 89 16.46 25.82 43.75
N LYS A 90 16.59 26.91 44.51
CA LYS A 90 15.49 27.51 45.27
C LYS A 90 14.70 28.54 44.46
N GLU A 91 15.36 29.20 43.52
CA GLU A 91 14.76 30.20 42.64
C GLU A 91 14.26 29.54 41.35
N PRO A 92 13.16 30.06 40.74
CA PRO A 92 12.66 29.55 39.48
C PRO A 92 13.68 29.80 38.35
N TYR A 93 13.83 28.82 37.48
CA TYR A 93 14.57 28.94 36.23
C TYR A 93 13.63 29.44 35.13
N TYR A 94 14.11 30.35 34.30
CA TYR A 94 13.35 30.92 33.18
C TYR A 94 14.00 30.53 31.85
N ILE A 95 13.23 29.90 30.97
CA ILE A 95 13.60 29.71 29.57
C ILE A 95 13.10 30.92 28.79
N ASP A 96 14.00 31.68 28.17
CA ASP A 96 13.66 32.81 27.29
C ASP A 96 13.18 32.29 25.94
N LEU A 97 11.87 32.39 25.66
CA LEU A 97 11.28 31.87 24.42
C LEU A 97 11.65 32.73 23.19
N ASP A 98 12.05 33.98 23.38
CA ASP A 98 12.55 34.81 22.28
C ASP A 98 13.97 34.37 21.86
N LYS A 99 14.69 33.72 22.77
CA LYS A 99 16.01 33.10 22.54
C LYS A 99 15.92 31.73 21.86
N TYR A 100 14.79 31.04 22.04
CA TYR A 100 14.53 29.65 21.65
C TYR A 100 13.22 29.54 20.84
N PRO A 101 13.21 30.08 19.60
CA PRO A 101 12.02 30.10 18.76
C PRO A 101 11.49 28.71 18.40
N VAL A 102 12.33 27.66 18.38
CA VAL A 102 11.85 26.30 18.11
C VAL A 102 10.94 25.83 19.25
N GLU A 103 11.39 25.95 20.50
CA GLU A 103 10.62 25.62 21.69
C GLU A 103 9.34 26.47 21.83
N ASP A 104 9.43 27.76 21.49
CA ASP A 104 8.26 28.64 21.44
C ASP A 104 7.21 28.14 20.45
N ASN A 105 7.62 27.81 19.23
CA ASN A 105 6.72 27.23 18.23
C ASN A 105 6.21 25.84 18.64
N MET A 106 7.00 25.01 19.30
CA MET A 106 6.54 23.73 19.86
C MET A 106 5.41 23.94 20.89
N LEU A 107 5.51 24.94 21.77
CA LEU A 107 4.45 25.26 22.73
C LEU A 107 3.16 25.71 22.05
N ILE A 108 3.29 26.53 21.00
CA ILE A 108 2.14 27.09 20.28
C ILE A 108 1.47 26.02 19.43
N TRP A 109 2.26 25.23 18.70
CA TRP A 109 1.76 24.28 17.71
C TRP A 109 1.32 22.97 18.36
N PHE A 110 2.05 22.48 19.37
CA PHE A 110 1.81 21.19 20.00
C PHE A 110 1.49 21.36 21.49
N PRO A 111 0.22 21.62 21.86
CA PRO A 111 -0.21 21.68 23.25
C PRO A 111 0.20 20.42 24.02
N GLY A 112 0.91 20.59 25.14
CA GLY A 112 1.51 19.49 25.91
C GLY A 112 3.04 19.44 25.84
N SER A 113 3.67 20.17 24.92
CA SER A 113 5.15 20.22 24.80
C SER A 113 5.85 20.87 26.00
N ARG A 114 5.13 21.65 26.82
CA ARG A 114 5.71 22.35 27.99
C ARG A 114 6.43 21.38 28.93
N GLY A 115 5.78 20.27 29.31
CA GLY A 115 6.39 19.29 30.22
C GLY A 115 7.64 18.62 29.63
N MET A 116 7.68 18.42 28.31
CA MET A 116 8.85 17.87 27.62
C MET A 116 10.02 18.85 27.66
N ILE A 117 9.75 20.13 27.34
CA ILE A 117 10.76 21.20 27.35
C ILE A 117 11.33 21.36 28.78
N GLU A 118 10.46 21.45 29.79
CA GLU A 118 10.89 21.52 31.20
C GLU A 118 11.78 20.33 31.59
N THR A 119 11.40 19.11 31.17
CA THR A 119 12.17 17.89 31.44
C THR A 119 13.56 17.93 30.80
N VAL A 120 13.67 18.37 29.55
CA VAL A 120 14.96 18.54 28.85
C VAL A 120 15.84 19.52 29.58
N THR A 121 15.30 20.69 29.92
CA THR A 121 16.05 21.75 30.57
C THR A 121 16.55 21.29 31.93
N ILE A 122 15.71 20.63 32.75
CA ILE A 122 16.14 20.05 34.03
C ILE A 122 17.27 19.04 33.82
N ASN A 123 17.13 18.11 32.89
CA ASN A 123 18.15 17.07 32.66
C ASN A 123 19.49 17.65 32.19
N LYS A 124 19.47 18.63 31.27
CA LYS A 124 20.67 19.32 30.79
C LYS A 124 21.34 20.15 31.89
N LEU A 125 20.57 20.91 32.68
CA LEU A 125 21.10 21.69 33.82
C LEU A 125 21.72 20.79 34.89
N LEU A 126 21.14 19.61 35.12
CA LEU A 126 21.66 18.61 36.06
C LEU A 126 22.76 17.71 35.48
N LYS A 127 23.14 17.90 34.21
CA LYS A 127 24.10 17.06 33.47
C LYS A 127 23.80 15.56 33.58
N LYS A 128 22.52 15.20 33.59
CA LYS A 128 22.11 13.79 33.59
C LYS A 128 22.39 13.19 32.22
N SER A 129 23.18 12.12 32.20
CA SER A 129 23.33 11.27 31.00
C SER A 129 22.33 10.13 31.13
N VAL A 130 21.23 10.22 30.39
CA VAL A 130 20.19 9.18 30.32
C VAL A 130 20.05 8.78 28.85
N PRO A 131 20.01 7.49 28.50
CA PRO A 131 19.69 7.06 27.14
C PRO A 131 18.37 7.69 26.69
N TRP A 132 18.29 8.20 25.46
CA TRP A 132 17.09 8.88 24.98
C TRP A 132 15.86 7.97 25.00
N THR A 133 16.04 6.66 24.78
CA THR A 133 14.98 5.66 24.88
C THR A 133 14.41 5.57 26.29
N GLU A 134 15.26 5.68 27.31
CA GLU A 134 14.82 5.72 28.71
C GLU A 134 14.22 7.08 29.09
N GLN A 135 14.55 8.15 28.37
CA GLN A 135 14.02 9.47 28.68
C GLN A 135 12.65 9.72 28.03
N TRP A 136 12.43 9.20 26.82
CA TRP A 136 11.34 9.61 25.96
C TRP A 136 10.34 8.53 25.58
N LEU A 137 10.64 7.27 25.87
CA LEU A 137 9.71 6.17 25.66
C LEU A 137 9.06 5.76 26.97
N ASP A 138 7.88 5.14 26.86
CA ASP A 138 7.06 4.73 27.98
C ASP A 138 7.69 3.53 28.72
N HIS A 139 7.63 3.53 30.05
CA HIS A 139 8.21 2.51 30.94
C HIS A 139 7.16 1.63 31.62
N THR A 140 5.89 1.79 31.24
CA THR A 140 4.78 1.06 31.85
C THR A 140 4.93 -0.43 31.58
N THR A 141 5.23 -1.21 32.63
CA THR A 141 5.41 -2.65 32.50
C THR A 141 4.10 -3.41 32.34
N HIS A 142 3.01 -2.88 32.90
CA HIS A 142 1.66 -3.46 32.88
C HIS A 142 0.67 -2.44 32.27
N PRO A 143 0.69 -2.29 30.94
CA PRO A 143 -0.14 -1.31 30.24
C PRO A 143 -1.64 -1.63 30.36
N SER A 144 -2.48 -0.59 30.39
CA SER A 144 -3.87 -0.72 29.94
C SER A 144 -3.91 -0.97 28.42
N SER A 145 -5.04 -1.46 27.92
CA SER A 145 -5.22 -1.77 26.50
C SER A 145 -4.96 -0.62 25.54
N ASP A 146 -4.97 0.63 26.02
CA ASP A 146 -4.75 1.84 25.24
C ASP A 146 -3.50 2.63 25.65
N THR A 147 -2.68 2.11 26.59
CA THR A 147 -1.46 2.81 27.05
C THR A 147 -0.57 3.16 25.87
N PHE A 148 -0.33 2.22 24.96
CA PHE A 148 0.54 2.40 23.80
C PHE A 148 -0.18 2.87 22.53
N ALA A 149 -1.43 3.32 22.62
CA ALA A 149 -2.18 3.87 21.49
C ALA A 149 -1.53 5.16 20.95
N CYS A 150 -1.63 5.42 19.64
CA CYS A 150 -0.96 6.58 19.04
C CYS A 150 -1.41 7.92 19.63
N ALA A 151 -2.68 8.02 20.04
CA ALA A 151 -3.25 9.20 20.68
C ALA A 151 -2.65 9.50 22.07
N ARG A 152 -2.06 8.51 22.75
CA ARG A 152 -1.48 8.65 24.10
C ARG A 152 0.04 8.69 24.10
N GLN A 153 0.66 8.32 22.99
CA GLN A 153 2.10 8.25 22.85
C GLN A 153 2.56 9.46 22.03
N PRO A 154 2.97 10.59 22.64
CA PRO A 154 3.44 11.74 21.87
C PRO A 154 4.72 11.43 21.09
N ILE A 155 5.05 12.29 20.12
CA ILE A 155 6.34 12.20 19.43
C ILE A 155 7.46 12.56 20.43
N PRO A 156 8.52 11.73 20.57
CA PRO A 156 9.67 12.05 21.41
C PRO A 156 10.24 13.43 21.14
N TYR A 157 10.63 14.16 22.19
CA TYR A 157 11.11 15.53 22.08
C TYR A 157 12.22 15.72 21.02
N PRO A 158 13.27 14.88 20.91
CA PRO A 158 14.32 15.09 19.90
C PRO A 158 13.77 15.05 18.47
N ILE A 159 12.80 14.17 18.21
CA ILE A 159 12.15 14.02 16.90
C ILE A 159 11.21 15.22 16.64
N LEU A 160 10.40 15.58 17.64
CA LEU A 160 9.45 16.69 17.52
C LEU A 160 10.17 18.04 17.34
N ARG A 161 11.23 18.28 18.13
CA ARG A 161 12.06 19.48 18.00
C ARG A 161 12.70 19.54 16.62
N HIS A 162 13.28 18.43 16.14
CA HIS A 162 13.92 18.38 14.83
C HIS A 162 12.94 18.74 13.71
N ILE A 163 11.76 18.10 13.66
CA ILE A 163 10.78 18.41 12.62
C ILE A 163 10.31 19.86 12.73
N VAL A 164 10.02 20.37 13.94
CA VAL A 164 9.60 21.79 14.10
C VAL A 164 10.69 22.74 13.63
N ALA A 165 11.96 22.47 13.97
CA ALA A 165 13.10 23.29 13.56
C ALA A 165 13.24 23.35 12.03
N GLU A 166 12.92 22.29 11.30
CA GLU A 166 12.91 22.32 9.83
C GLU A 166 11.85 23.28 9.26
N TYR A 167 10.75 23.53 9.99
CA TYR A 167 9.64 24.40 9.55
C TYR A 167 9.75 25.86 10.09
N VAL A 168 10.67 26.14 11.01
CA VAL A 168 10.85 27.46 11.62
C VAL A 168 11.98 28.22 10.89
N PRO A 169 11.75 29.48 10.43
CA PRO A 169 12.74 30.24 9.65
C PRO A 169 13.86 30.87 10.49
N SER A 170 13.76 30.83 11.82
CA SER A 170 14.71 31.40 12.78
C SER A 170 15.50 30.32 13.51
N LYS A 171 16.77 30.60 13.83
CA LYS A 171 17.62 29.71 14.62
C LYS A 171 17.64 30.13 16.09
N ASP A 172 17.84 29.16 16.96
CA ASP A 172 18.15 29.42 18.36
C ASP A 172 19.46 30.22 18.46
N SER A 173 19.58 31.04 19.50
CA SER A 173 20.79 31.85 19.71
C SER A 173 22.00 31.04 20.20
N ASP A 174 21.79 29.85 20.77
CA ASP A 174 22.84 28.91 21.19
C ASP A 174 22.39 27.45 21.03
N ASP A 175 23.28 26.50 21.31
CA ASP A 175 23.06 25.07 21.14
C ASP A 175 22.41 24.40 22.36
N PHE A 176 21.86 25.17 23.32
CA PHE A 176 21.38 24.62 24.58
C PHE A 176 20.33 23.52 24.39
N PHE A 177 19.42 23.65 23.41
CA PHE A 177 18.39 22.64 23.13
C PHE A 177 18.75 21.63 22.03
N GLU A 178 19.91 21.76 21.38
CA GLU A 178 20.36 20.77 20.39
C GLU A 178 20.51 19.38 21.02
N ASP A 179 19.93 18.37 20.39
CA ASP A 179 19.88 16.99 20.89
C ASP A 179 20.25 16.00 19.79
N ASN A 180 21.50 15.51 19.87
CA ASN A 180 22.06 14.52 18.95
C ASN A 180 21.98 13.09 19.51
N SER A 181 21.11 12.85 20.51
CA SER A 181 21.00 11.53 21.15
C SER A 181 20.39 10.45 20.26
N ILE A 182 19.67 10.85 19.21
CA ILE A 182 19.08 9.97 18.20
C ILE A 182 19.62 10.34 16.81
N ASN A 183 20.00 9.33 16.02
CA ASN A 183 20.46 9.55 14.65
C ASN A 183 19.26 9.78 13.73
N LEU A 184 18.90 11.05 13.51
CA LEU A 184 17.85 11.45 12.56
C LEU A 184 18.36 11.61 11.13
N ASN A 185 19.55 11.09 10.83
CA ASN A 185 20.00 11.04 9.44
C ASN A 185 19.50 9.80 8.74
N GLU A 186 19.16 8.71 9.43
CA GLU A 186 18.74 7.42 8.85
C GLU A 186 17.25 7.14 9.13
N PRO A 187 16.53 6.49 8.20
CA PRO A 187 15.16 6.08 8.47
C PRO A 187 15.11 4.91 9.46
N PHE A 188 14.09 4.91 10.33
CA PHE A 188 13.90 3.85 11.32
C PHE A 188 12.41 3.71 11.72
N VAL A 189 12.09 2.59 12.36
CA VAL A 189 10.79 2.36 12.99
C VAL A 189 10.91 2.54 14.50
N LEU A 190 9.92 3.19 15.08
CA LEU A 190 9.83 3.51 16.50
C LEU A 190 8.61 2.84 17.13
N LEU A 191 8.85 2.10 18.20
CA LEU A 191 7.86 1.60 19.14
C LEU A 191 7.80 2.50 20.39
N PRO A 192 6.65 2.55 21.09
CA PRO A 192 6.38 3.58 22.09
C PRO A 192 6.95 3.26 23.48
N PHE A 193 7.57 2.10 23.68
CA PHE A 193 8.07 1.66 24.99
C PHE A 193 9.59 1.53 25.00
N SER A 194 10.21 1.76 26.15
CA SER A 194 11.67 1.69 26.36
C SER A 194 12.18 0.25 26.47
N ASN A 195 11.38 -0.60 27.12
CA ASN A 195 11.67 -2.00 27.42
C ASN A 195 10.46 -2.87 27.05
N GLN A 196 10.71 -4.15 26.80
CA GLN A 196 9.65 -5.09 26.44
C GLN A 196 8.61 -5.20 27.56
N SER A 197 7.41 -4.69 27.29
CA SER A 197 6.27 -4.66 28.21
C SER A 197 5.45 -5.95 28.12
N SER A 198 4.63 -6.25 29.14
CA SER A 198 3.69 -7.38 29.08
C SER A 198 2.48 -7.00 28.22
N LEU A 199 2.61 -7.15 26.91
CA LEU A 199 1.53 -6.87 25.96
C LEU A 199 0.52 -8.03 25.95
N HIS A 200 -0.75 -7.72 25.75
CA HIS A 200 -1.84 -8.69 25.67
C HIS A 200 -2.58 -8.60 24.33
N GLN A 201 -3.28 -9.68 23.98
CA GLN A 201 -4.17 -9.68 22.82
C GLN A 201 -5.22 -8.57 22.96
N GLY A 202 -5.43 -7.80 21.90
CA GLY A 202 -6.39 -6.70 21.89
C GLY A 202 -5.82 -5.35 22.35
N ASP A 203 -4.60 -5.30 22.88
CA ASP A 203 -3.94 -4.04 23.20
C ASP A 203 -3.67 -3.23 21.93
N GLN A 204 -3.68 -1.90 22.05
CA GLN A 204 -3.38 -0.97 20.98
C GLN A 204 -1.90 -0.60 21.00
N LEU A 205 -1.22 -0.79 19.88
CA LEU A 205 0.19 -0.45 19.72
C LEU A 205 0.36 0.58 18.61
N CYS A 206 0.97 1.72 18.94
CA CYS A 206 1.42 2.69 17.96
C CYS A 206 2.75 2.27 17.35
N ILE A 207 2.84 2.33 16.03
CA ILE A 207 4.07 2.09 15.28
C ILE A 207 4.34 3.33 14.47
N ARG A 208 5.54 3.90 14.58
CA ARG A 208 5.92 5.09 13.81
C ARG A 208 7.10 4.79 12.91
N LEU A 209 7.03 5.24 11.68
CA LEU A 209 8.10 5.22 10.71
C LEU A 209 8.62 6.65 10.58
N ILE A 210 9.91 6.83 10.87
CA ILE A 210 10.61 8.11 10.75
C ILE A 210 11.46 8.06 9.48
N VAL A 211 11.22 8.99 8.56
CA VAL A 211 11.90 9.08 7.27
C VAL A 211 12.52 10.46 7.11
N PRO A 212 13.82 10.62 7.45
CA PRO A 212 14.54 11.86 7.21
C PRO A 212 14.63 12.20 5.72
N TYR A 213 14.69 13.49 5.41
CA TYR A 213 14.98 13.93 4.04
C TYR A 213 16.46 13.66 3.70
N ARG A 214 16.71 13.07 2.53
CA ARG A 214 18.03 12.72 2.02
C ARG A 214 18.07 12.98 0.52
N PRO A 215 18.69 14.08 0.04
CA PRO A 215 18.78 14.34 -1.39
C PRO A 215 19.54 13.20 -2.07
N ILE A 216 18.83 12.25 -2.69
CA ILE A 216 19.45 11.05 -3.26
C ILE A 216 20.17 11.40 -4.58
N ASP A 217 19.62 12.36 -5.33
CA ASP A 217 20.24 12.93 -6.51
C ASP A 217 19.68 14.34 -6.78
N ALA A 218 20.51 15.36 -6.62
CA ALA A 218 20.09 16.74 -6.89
C ALA A 218 19.94 17.03 -8.38
N GLU A 219 20.50 16.18 -9.24
CA GLU A 219 20.52 16.33 -10.69
C GLU A 219 19.38 15.56 -11.39
N ASP A 220 18.64 14.71 -10.67
CA ASP A 220 17.49 13.96 -11.22
C ASP A 220 16.37 14.93 -11.67
N PRO A 221 16.12 15.08 -12.99
CA PRO A 221 15.12 16.02 -13.48
C PRO A 221 13.70 15.62 -13.11
N HIS A 222 13.44 14.33 -12.83
CA HIS A 222 12.13 13.85 -12.40
C HIS A 222 11.78 14.32 -10.98
N ARG A 223 12.79 14.78 -10.22
CA ARG A 223 12.58 15.43 -8.92
C ARG A 223 11.55 16.55 -9.04
N PHE A 224 11.70 17.49 -9.98
CA PHE A 224 10.79 18.65 -10.08
C PHE A 224 9.42 18.33 -10.71
N LEU A 225 9.25 17.11 -11.24
CA LEU A 225 8.01 16.66 -11.88
C LEU A 225 7.08 15.93 -10.91
N TYR A 226 7.54 15.62 -9.69
CA TYR A 226 6.73 14.95 -8.69
C TYR A 226 5.53 15.79 -8.25
N LYS A 227 4.37 15.15 -8.19
CA LYS A 227 3.17 15.65 -7.53
C LYS A 227 2.56 14.51 -6.72
N PRO A 228 2.30 14.70 -5.41
CA PRO A 228 1.52 13.73 -4.67
C PRO A 228 0.11 13.69 -5.24
N TYR A 229 -0.58 12.55 -5.13
CA TYR A 229 -1.96 12.47 -5.61
C TYR A 229 -2.81 13.55 -4.91
N PRO A 230 -3.59 14.36 -5.65
CA PRO A 230 -4.23 15.54 -5.08
C PRO A 230 -5.06 15.23 -3.83
N ARG A 231 -5.85 14.15 -3.87
CA ARG A 231 -6.64 13.71 -2.73
C ARG A 231 -5.76 13.25 -1.57
N ASN A 232 -4.80 12.35 -1.80
CA ASN A 232 -3.88 11.91 -0.76
C ASN A 232 -3.08 13.06 -0.14
N ASN A 233 -2.70 14.06 -0.93
CA ASN A 233 -1.99 15.22 -0.42
C ASN A 233 -2.90 16.12 0.42
N GLN A 234 -4.13 16.33 -0.05
CA GLN A 234 -5.14 17.12 0.64
C GLN A 234 -5.55 16.47 1.96
N ASP A 235 -5.87 15.18 1.91
CA ASP A 235 -6.31 14.36 3.03
C ASP A 235 -5.13 13.84 3.86
N LEU A 236 -3.90 14.06 3.40
CA LEU A 236 -2.67 13.59 4.04
C LEU A 236 -2.71 12.08 4.33
N THR A 237 -2.99 11.28 3.31
CA THR A 237 -3.12 9.82 3.40
C THR A 237 -2.03 9.09 2.63
N TYR A 238 -1.74 7.86 3.03
CA TYR A 238 -0.78 7.00 2.35
C TYR A 238 -1.33 6.45 1.01
N PRO A 239 -0.50 6.31 -0.03
CA PRO A 239 0.87 6.80 -0.14
C PRO A 239 0.93 8.32 -0.26
N TRP A 240 1.97 8.92 0.33
CA TRP A 240 2.23 10.37 0.28
C TRP A 240 3.57 10.60 -0.41
N TRP A 241 4.65 10.92 0.31
CA TRP A 241 5.99 11.09 -0.26
C TRP A 241 6.82 9.81 -0.31
N ASP A 242 6.58 8.89 0.63
CA ASP A 242 7.31 7.62 0.77
C ASP A 242 6.34 6.47 0.85
N THR A 243 6.86 5.29 0.56
CA THR A 243 6.09 4.06 0.64
C THR A 243 6.88 3.01 1.40
N ALA A 244 6.22 2.32 2.31
CA ALA A 244 6.83 1.29 3.11
C ALA A 244 5.88 0.09 3.25
N MET A 245 6.46 -1.10 3.21
CA MET A 245 5.80 -2.30 3.67
C MET A 245 6.18 -2.53 5.12
N VAL A 246 5.18 -2.46 6.00
CA VAL A 246 5.33 -2.76 7.42
C VAL A 246 4.45 -3.96 7.73
N TRP A 247 4.98 -4.96 8.43
CA TRP A 247 4.21 -6.13 8.81
C TRP A 247 4.71 -6.77 10.10
N LEU A 248 3.80 -7.44 10.78
CA LEU A 248 4.10 -8.26 11.94
C LEU A 248 4.10 -9.74 11.52
N GLN A 249 5.18 -10.46 11.80
CA GLN A 249 5.30 -11.89 11.52
C GLN A 249 5.21 -12.70 12.81
N ASP A 250 4.28 -13.66 12.86
CA ASP A 250 4.23 -14.67 13.91
C ASP A 250 5.36 -15.68 13.69
N LEU A 251 6.28 -15.79 14.66
CA LEU A 251 7.46 -16.64 14.53
C LEU A 251 7.16 -18.14 14.61
N LYS A 252 5.96 -18.54 15.07
CA LYS A 252 5.55 -19.94 15.17
C LYS A 252 4.75 -20.39 13.98
N THR A 253 3.76 -19.59 13.57
CA THR A 253 2.86 -19.95 12.47
C THR A 253 3.37 -19.49 11.12
N ASN A 254 4.38 -18.59 11.10
CA ASN A 254 4.84 -17.89 9.91
C ASN A 254 3.70 -17.13 9.19
N ALA A 255 2.69 -16.69 9.95
CA ALA A 255 1.65 -15.81 9.47
C ALA A 255 2.15 -14.36 9.43
N SER A 256 1.82 -13.64 8.37
CA SER A 256 2.14 -12.22 8.22
C SER A 256 0.88 -11.39 8.39
N LEU A 257 1.00 -10.29 9.15
CA LEU A 257 -0.05 -9.30 9.36
C LEU A 257 0.45 -7.97 8.78
N PRO A 258 -0.02 -7.57 7.57
CA PRO A 258 0.38 -6.30 6.98
C PRO A 258 -0.19 -5.12 7.80
N ILE A 259 0.57 -4.04 7.87
CA ILE A 259 0.27 -2.84 8.65
C ILE A 259 0.24 -1.66 7.70
N GLN A 260 -0.95 -1.08 7.53
CA GLN A 260 -1.13 0.10 6.69
C GLN A 260 -0.71 1.36 7.45
N MET A 261 0.37 1.97 6.99
CA MET A 261 0.88 3.22 7.53
C MET A 261 0.08 4.41 7.01
N GLN A 262 -0.01 5.50 7.79
CA GLN A 262 -0.60 6.78 7.38
C GLN A 262 0.31 7.93 7.77
N PRO A 263 0.39 9.04 7.02
CA PRO A 263 1.12 10.21 7.47
C PRO A 263 0.65 10.69 8.84
N TRP A 264 1.59 11.08 9.71
CA TRP A 264 1.27 11.65 11.01
C TRP A 264 0.48 12.95 10.86
N SER A 265 -0.64 13.04 11.59
CA SER A 265 -1.56 14.19 11.51
C SER A 265 -0.89 15.54 11.81
N GLY A 266 0.20 15.55 12.59
CA GLY A 266 0.97 16.77 12.89
C GLY A 266 1.62 17.43 11.67
N HIS A 267 1.84 16.71 10.56
CA HIS A 267 2.28 17.33 9.30
C HIS A 267 1.29 18.36 8.78
N ARG A 268 -0.02 18.12 8.96
CA ARG A 268 -1.07 19.04 8.50
C ARG A 268 -1.02 20.37 9.27
N LEU A 269 -0.65 20.31 10.54
CA LEU A 269 -0.42 21.47 11.39
C LEU A 269 0.87 22.20 10.99
N LEU A 270 1.98 21.48 10.82
CA LEU A 270 3.26 22.03 10.36
C LEU A 270 3.11 22.77 9.03
N ARG A 271 2.41 22.16 8.06
CA ARG A 271 2.01 22.77 6.78
C ARG A 271 1.37 24.14 6.97
N THR A 272 0.36 24.17 7.84
CA THR A 272 -0.47 25.36 8.05
C THR A 272 0.33 26.48 8.71
N MET A 273 1.13 26.14 9.71
CA MET A 273 1.95 27.11 10.44
C MET A 273 3.10 27.64 9.58
N ALA A 274 3.74 26.79 8.80
CA ALA A 274 4.81 27.20 7.91
C ALA A 274 4.32 28.12 6.79
N ARG A 275 3.10 27.92 6.27
CA ARG A 275 2.46 28.88 5.37
C ARG A 275 2.31 30.26 5.98
N MET A 276 1.97 30.34 7.27
CA MET A 276 1.86 31.60 7.99
C MET A 276 3.22 32.27 8.17
N LEU A 277 4.26 31.49 8.48
CA LEU A 277 5.61 31.98 8.72
C LEU A 277 6.37 32.38 7.45
N ASN A 278 6.22 31.64 6.35
CA ASN A 278 7.00 31.85 5.13
C ASN A 278 6.51 33.04 4.28
N HIS A 279 5.51 33.80 4.75
CA HIS A 279 4.94 34.97 4.07
C HIS A 279 4.72 34.75 2.56
N VAL A 280 4.29 33.53 2.16
CA VAL A 280 4.08 33.20 0.75
C VAL A 280 3.13 34.23 0.16
N SER A 281 3.62 34.95 -0.85
CA SER A 281 2.92 36.12 -1.39
C SER A 281 1.48 35.75 -1.73
N THR A 282 0.53 36.48 -1.13
CA THR A 282 -0.90 36.34 -1.44
C THR A 282 -1.22 36.65 -2.91
N ASN A 283 -0.27 37.25 -3.63
CA ASN A 283 -0.38 37.58 -5.05
C ASN A 283 -0.08 36.39 -5.97
N LEU A 284 0.42 35.26 -5.44
CA LEU A 284 0.61 34.05 -6.23
C LEU A 284 -0.74 33.33 -6.44
N PRO A 285 -1.02 32.85 -7.67
CA PRO A 285 -2.15 31.95 -7.93
C PRO A 285 -2.13 30.76 -6.97
N GLU A 286 -3.30 30.23 -6.61
CA GLU A 286 -3.44 29.11 -5.67
C GLU A 286 -2.58 27.90 -6.07
N TRP A 287 -2.56 27.54 -7.35
CA TRP A 287 -1.74 26.43 -7.84
C TRP A 287 -0.23 26.64 -7.61
N ALA A 288 0.25 27.88 -7.68
CA ALA A 288 1.67 28.19 -7.48
C ALA A 288 2.02 28.12 -5.99
N ARG A 289 1.13 28.61 -5.12
CA ARG A 289 1.27 28.49 -3.66
C ARG A 289 1.29 27.02 -3.23
N LEU A 290 0.33 26.22 -3.73
CA LEU A 290 0.27 24.78 -3.44
C LEU A 290 1.54 24.05 -3.89
N ARG A 291 2.09 24.40 -5.05
CA ARG A 291 3.35 23.83 -5.53
C ARG A 291 4.54 24.17 -4.62
N GLU A 292 4.66 25.43 -4.20
CA GLU A 292 5.73 25.85 -3.29
C GLU A 292 5.60 25.13 -1.94
N ASP A 293 4.39 25.00 -1.41
CA ASP A 293 4.15 24.26 -0.16
C ASP A 293 4.52 22.77 -0.30
N GLU A 294 4.15 22.14 -1.41
CA GLU A 294 4.52 20.74 -1.71
C GLU A 294 6.04 20.56 -1.78
N LEU A 295 6.73 21.43 -2.53
CA LEU A 295 8.20 21.39 -2.63
C LEU A 295 8.86 21.65 -1.27
N TYR A 296 8.27 22.55 -0.49
CA TYR A 296 8.73 22.88 0.85
C TYR A 296 8.62 21.64 1.75
N GLU A 297 7.44 21.03 1.90
CA GLU A 297 7.27 19.85 2.76
C GLU A 297 8.09 18.64 2.36
N ARG A 298 8.31 18.46 1.05
CA ARG A 298 9.11 17.36 0.56
C ARG A 298 10.51 17.31 1.17
N MET A 299 11.12 18.47 1.39
CA MET A 299 12.51 18.61 1.83
C MET A 299 12.69 18.46 3.34
N ARG A 300 11.75 17.79 4.01
CA ARG A 300 11.69 17.69 5.47
C ARG A 300 11.51 16.26 5.91
N MET A 301 11.79 16.01 7.18
CA MET A 301 11.52 14.73 7.82
C MET A 301 10.03 14.41 7.76
N ARG A 302 9.74 13.17 7.37
CA ARG A 302 8.39 12.65 7.24
C ARG A 302 8.18 11.57 8.28
N ILE A 303 6.97 11.54 8.82
CA ILE A 303 6.56 10.63 9.88
C ILE A 303 5.30 9.96 9.39
N TYR A 304 5.30 8.64 9.38
CA TYR A 304 4.11 7.83 9.19
C TYR A 304 3.82 7.08 10.48
N GLU A 305 2.55 6.86 10.79
CA GLU A 305 2.12 6.11 11.94
C GLU A 305 1.00 5.14 11.60
N ALA A 306 0.93 4.06 12.37
CA ALA A 306 -0.18 3.12 12.35
C ALA A 306 -0.51 2.75 13.79
N GLN A 307 -1.81 2.68 14.09
CA GLN A 307 -2.28 2.06 15.30
C GLN A 307 -2.80 0.66 14.96
N ILE A 308 -2.17 -0.35 15.53
CA ILE A 308 -2.60 -1.74 15.35
C ILE A 308 -3.26 -2.24 16.63
N THR A 309 -4.23 -3.14 16.47
CA THR A 309 -4.72 -3.97 17.58
C THR A 309 -3.90 -5.26 17.57
N LEU A 310 -3.26 -5.55 18.69
CA LEU A 310 -2.39 -6.70 18.81
C LEU A 310 -3.16 -8.00 18.59
N PRO A 311 -2.61 -8.92 17.76
CA PRO A 311 -3.27 -10.17 17.42
C PRO A 311 -3.31 -11.13 18.62
N GLN A 312 -3.63 -12.40 18.34
CA GLN A 312 -3.57 -13.49 19.31
C GLN A 312 -2.20 -13.59 20.01
N GLU A 313 -2.18 -14.28 21.15
CA GLU A 313 -0.96 -14.50 21.93
C GLU A 313 0.13 -15.23 21.11
N GLY A 314 1.39 -14.79 21.25
CA GLY A 314 2.52 -15.34 20.50
C GLY A 314 3.80 -14.50 20.58
N GLU A 315 4.87 -15.04 19.97
CA GLU A 315 6.10 -14.30 19.71
C GLU A 315 6.06 -13.76 18.28
N TYR A 316 6.17 -12.45 18.15
CA TYR A 316 6.10 -11.77 16.88
C TYR A 316 7.37 -10.98 16.61
N LYS A 317 7.65 -10.75 15.33
CA LYS A 317 8.72 -9.87 14.86
C LYS A 317 8.14 -8.82 13.92
N LEU A 318 8.38 -7.55 14.21
CA LEU A 318 8.02 -6.42 13.36
C LEU A 318 9.11 -6.22 12.31
N PHE A 319 8.68 -6.09 11.06
CA PHE A 319 9.54 -5.78 9.93
C PHE A 319 9.04 -4.54 9.22
N ALA A 320 9.97 -3.81 8.62
CA ALA A 320 9.67 -2.69 7.76
C ALA A 320 10.69 -2.57 6.63
N LEU A 321 10.17 -2.40 5.42
CA LEU A 321 10.94 -2.12 4.21
C LEU A 321 10.48 -0.78 3.66
N LEU A 322 11.40 0.16 3.49
CA LEU A 322 11.16 1.41 2.80
C LEU A 322 11.37 1.20 1.31
N GLU A 323 10.29 1.21 0.55
CA GLU A 323 10.31 0.87 -0.87
C GLU A 323 10.70 2.07 -1.73
N PHE A 324 10.04 3.22 -1.49
CA PHE A 324 10.21 4.43 -2.28
C PHE A 324 10.40 5.64 -1.37
N LEU A 325 11.31 6.52 -1.79
CA LEU A 325 11.72 7.70 -1.06
C LEU A 325 11.45 8.97 -1.87
N GLU A 326 11.04 10.04 -1.18
CA GLU A 326 10.99 11.41 -1.70
C GLU A 326 10.19 11.58 -2.99
N GLY A 327 9.23 10.71 -3.26
CA GLY A 327 8.48 10.72 -4.51
C GLY A 327 9.34 10.47 -5.76
N ARG A 328 10.58 9.96 -5.62
CA ARG A 328 11.48 9.64 -6.74
C ARG A 328 10.82 8.71 -7.78
N TYR A 329 9.79 7.99 -7.34
CA TYR A 329 9.01 7.06 -8.12
C TYR A 329 7.64 7.67 -8.41
N ASN A 330 7.65 8.89 -8.95
CA ASN A 330 6.44 9.54 -9.46
C ASN A 330 5.73 8.54 -10.38
N PHE A 331 4.63 7.98 -9.88
CA PHE A 331 3.90 6.91 -10.51
C PHE A 331 3.39 7.30 -11.91
N GLU A 332 3.34 8.60 -12.25
CA GLU A 332 2.82 9.10 -13.52
C GLU A 332 3.88 9.59 -14.51
N TYR A 333 4.95 10.25 -14.04
CA TYR A 333 5.88 10.98 -14.92
C TYR A 333 7.36 10.66 -14.69
N GLY A 334 7.67 9.67 -13.84
CA GLY A 334 9.03 9.19 -13.57
C GLY A 334 9.35 7.86 -14.28
N PRO A 335 10.63 7.53 -14.48
CA PRO A 335 11.04 6.24 -15.02
C PRO A 335 10.76 5.12 -14.01
N VAL A 336 10.44 3.92 -14.53
CA VAL A 336 10.32 2.70 -13.74
C VAL A 336 11.71 2.30 -13.27
N THR A 337 12.07 2.68 -12.05
CA THR A 337 13.42 2.47 -11.51
C THR A 337 13.47 1.17 -10.70
N PRO A 338 14.56 0.39 -10.76
CA PRO A 338 14.65 -0.87 -10.04
C PRO A 338 14.41 -0.78 -8.54
N TYR A 339 13.72 -1.80 -8.02
CA TYR A 339 13.35 -1.95 -6.63
C TYR A 339 14.58 -2.27 -5.78
N ALA A 340 14.95 -1.37 -4.87
CA ALA A 340 16.03 -1.55 -3.90
C ALA A 340 15.55 -1.11 -2.51
N PRO A 341 14.64 -1.87 -1.87
CA PRO A 341 14.04 -1.48 -0.61
C PRO A 341 15.10 -1.42 0.48
N ILE A 342 14.93 -0.49 1.40
CA ILE A 342 15.81 -0.33 2.55
C ILE A 342 15.15 -0.98 3.75
N GLU A 343 15.77 -2.02 4.30
CA GLU A 343 15.33 -2.58 5.59
C GLU A 343 15.57 -1.57 6.70
N LEU A 344 14.54 -1.36 7.51
CA LEU A 344 14.56 -0.34 8.56
C LEU A 344 14.82 -0.95 9.93
N PRO A 345 15.74 -0.38 10.73
CA PRO A 345 15.91 -0.80 12.11
C PRO A 345 14.66 -0.46 12.92
N VAL A 346 14.24 -1.37 13.79
CA VAL A 346 13.12 -1.18 14.72
C VAL A 346 13.65 -0.90 16.12
N LEU A 347 13.28 0.24 16.68
CA LEU A 347 13.71 0.71 17.99
C LEU A 347 12.55 0.65 19.02
N PRO A 348 12.81 0.24 20.28
CA PRO A 348 14.10 -0.26 20.76
C PRO A 348 14.34 -1.74 20.41
N THR A 349 13.30 -2.47 19.99
CA THR A 349 13.38 -3.89 19.63
C THR A 349 12.39 -4.25 18.53
N GLN A 350 12.79 -5.13 17.63
CA GLN A 350 11.90 -5.71 16.60
C GLN A 350 11.01 -6.84 17.14
N LYS A 351 11.30 -7.40 18.32
CA LYS A 351 10.56 -8.53 18.89
C LYS A 351 9.45 -8.07 19.82
N LEU A 352 8.25 -8.59 19.59
CA LEU A 352 7.07 -8.38 20.44
C LEU A 352 6.66 -9.71 21.06
N LEU A 353 6.37 -9.70 22.36
CA LEU A 353 5.81 -10.84 23.09
C LEU A 353 4.40 -10.44 23.51
N ILE A 354 3.40 -11.19 23.05
CA ILE A 354 1.99 -10.94 23.32
C ILE A 354 1.48 -12.12 24.14
N GLY A 355 1.08 -11.87 25.38
CA GLY A 355 0.71 -12.90 26.35
C GLY A 355 1.90 -13.74 26.82
N ASP A 356 1.59 -14.88 27.42
CA ASP A 356 2.60 -15.81 27.92
C ASP A 356 3.26 -16.58 26.77
N ARG A 357 4.54 -16.94 26.97
CA ARG A 357 5.25 -17.84 26.05
C ARG A 357 4.64 -19.25 26.13
N ASN A 358 3.60 -19.49 25.36
CA ASN A 358 3.12 -20.83 25.13
C ASN A 358 4.21 -21.58 24.37
N ASN A 359 4.74 -22.67 24.92
CA ASN A 359 5.72 -23.55 24.27
C ASN A 359 5.04 -24.66 23.45
N ASP A 360 3.86 -24.36 22.91
CA ASP A 360 3.11 -25.31 22.10
C ASP A 360 3.92 -25.74 20.88
N ASP A 361 3.90 -27.04 20.63
CA ASP A 361 4.39 -27.71 19.43
C ASP A 361 3.69 -27.11 18.19
N PRO A 362 4.41 -26.74 17.11
CA PRO A 362 3.83 -26.07 15.95
C PRO A 362 2.65 -26.81 15.31
N GLU A 363 2.69 -28.14 15.30
CA GLU A 363 1.61 -28.97 14.76
C GLU A 363 0.33 -28.86 15.61
N LYS A 364 0.47 -28.97 16.95
CA LYS A 364 -0.65 -28.79 17.88
C LYS A 364 -1.24 -27.38 17.81
N LEU A 365 -0.39 -26.38 17.64
CA LEU A 365 -0.84 -25.00 17.46
C LEU A 365 -1.63 -24.85 16.15
N ALA A 366 -1.16 -25.43 15.04
CA ALA A 366 -1.88 -25.42 13.77
C ALA A 366 -3.26 -26.11 13.88
N GLU A 367 -3.35 -27.24 14.59
CA GLU A 367 -4.62 -27.92 14.87
C GLU A 367 -5.57 -27.04 15.68
N LYS A 368 -5.08 -26.44 16.78
CA LYS A 368 -5.87 -25.55 17.63
C LYS A 368 -6.43 -24.36 16.83
N LEU A 369 -5.58 -23.69 16.05
CA LEU A 369 -5.98 -22.54 15.24
C LEU A 369 -6.99 -22.92 14.15
N LEU A 370 -6.85 -24.10 13.55
CA LEU A 370 -7.84 -24.61 12.61
C LEU A 370 -9.19 -24.88 13.30
N ASP A 371 -9.18 -25.55 14.45
CA ASP A 371 -10.42 -25.87 15.17
C ASP A 371 -11.12 -24.58 15.66
N GLU A 372 -10.39 -23.58 16.14
CA GLU A 372 -10.91 -22.25 16.47
C GLU A 372 -11.52 -21.57 15.24
N HIS A 373 -10.81 -21.58 14.11
CA HIS A 373 -11.31 -20.98 12.86
C HIS A 373 -12.60 -21.66 12.37
N LEU A 374 -12.67 -23.00 12.46
CA LEU A 374 -13.84 -23.77 12.03
C LEU A 374 -15.09 -23.55 12.91
N GLN A 375 -14.94 -22.96 14.10
CA GLN A 375 -16.06 -22.57 14.96
C GLN A 375 -16.69 -21.23 14.58
N LEU A 376 -16.01 -20.41 13.77
CA LEU A 376 -16.56 -19.13 13.33
C LEU A 376 -17.80 -19.31 12.45
N THR A 377 -18.63 -18.26 12.39
CA THR A 377 -19.79 -18.21 11.48
C THR A 377 -19.34 -18.14 10.03
N LEU A 378 -20.19 -18.59 9.10
CA LEU A 378 -19.88 -18.50 7.67
C LEU A 378 -19.78 -17.03 7.22
N CYS A 379 -18.76 -16.71 6.43
CA CYS A 379 -18.63 -15.41 5.80
C CYS A 379 -19.75 -15.20 4.77
N THR A 380 -20.41 -14.03 4.80
CA THR A 380 -21.46 -13.63 3.84
C THR A 380 -20.96 -12.70 2.73
N GLY A 381 -19.73 -12.19 2.85
CA GLY A 381 -19.05 -11.31 1.90
C GLY A 381 -17.78 -11.93 1.32
N SER A 382 -17.05 -11.19 0.49
CA SER A 382 -15.84 -11.64 -0.22
C SER A 382 -14.62 -10.73 0.01
N ASP A 383 -14.64 -9.92 1.06
CA ASP A 383 -13.67 -8.88 1.40
C ASP A 383 -13.21 -8.96 2.87
N HIS A 384 -13.44 -10.10 3.52
CA HIS A 384 -13.10 -10.28 4.93
C HIS A 384 -11.57 -10.34 5.15
N PRO A 385 -11.01 -9.50 6.04
CA PRO A 385 -9.60 -9.54 6.36
C PRO A 385 -9.20 -10.83 7.06
N GLY A 386 -7.98 -11.29 6.80
CA GLY A 386 -7.49 -12.57 7.29
C GLY A 386 -5.98 -12.71 7.27
N ARG A 387 -5.52 -13.95 7.45
CA ARG A 387 -4.10 -14.33 7.44
C ARG A 387 -3.91 -15.72 6.86
N TRP A 388 -2.70 -16.01 6.41
CA TRP A 388 -2.29 -17.35 6.00
C TRP A 388 -1.81 -18.14 7.20
N LEU A 389 -2.48 -19.26 7.51
CA LEU A 389 -2.13 -20.16 8.62
C LEU A 389 -1.62 -21.51 8.11
N PRO A 390 -0.69 -22.15 8.83
CA PRO A 390 -0.17 -23.45 8.44
C PRO A 390 -1.24 -24.53 8.56
N TRP A 391 -1.25 -25.47 7.61
CA TRP A 391 -2.15 -26.62 7.64
C TRP A 391 -1.60 -27.75 8.53
N PRO A 392 -2.39 -28.27 9.50
CA PRO A 392 -2.00 -29.43 10.29
C PRO A 392 -2.01 -30.72 9.44
N LYS A 393 -0.90 -31.47 9.46
CA LYS A 393 -0.69 -32.72 8.71
C LYS A 393 -1.66 -33.82 9.10
N SER A 394 -2.19 -33.80 10.33
CA SER A 394 -3.16 -34.79 10.81
C SER A 394 -4.54 -34.69 10.15
N ARG A 395 -4.86 -33.54 9.54
CA ARG A 395 -6.20 -33.22 9.01
C ARG A 395 -6.31 -33.43 7.50
N LYS A 396 -7.52 -33.76 7.05
CA LYS A 396 -7.87 -33.86 5.62
C LYS A 396 -8.27 -32.48 5.07
N GLN A 397 -7.76 -32.12 3.89
CA GLN A 397 -7.91 -30.79 3.27
C GLN A 397 -9.34 -30.31 3.00
N VAL A 398 -10.35 -31.19 3.07
CA VAL A 398 -11.74 -30.94 2.65
C VAL A 398 -12.48 -29.89 3.52
N GLN A 399 -11.84 -29.36 4.57
CA GLN A 399 -12.47 -28.49 5.57
C GLN A 399 -12.30 -26.98 5.31
N VAL A 400 -11.39 -26.59 4.41
CA VAL A 400 -11.05 -25.18 4.11
C VAL A 400 -11.15 -24.91 2.61
N LEU A 401 -11.01 -23.63 2.21
CA LEU A 401 -11.13 -23.23 0.81
C LEU A 401 -10.20 -23.99 -0.13
N GLY A 402 -8.95 -24.11 0.29
CA GLY A 402 -7.84 -24.68 -0.47
C GLY A 402 -6.55 -24.49 0.33
N LEU A 403 -5.47 -25.06 -0.18
CA LEU A 403 -4.12 -24.84 0.36
C LEU A 403 -3.27 -24.17 -0.70
N THR A 404 -2.42 -23.25 -0.27
CA THR A 404 -1.33 -22.77 -1.09
C THR A 404 -0.28 -23.86 -1.27
N ARG A 405 0.61 -23.70 -2.24
CA ARG A 405 1.80 -24.56 -2.40
C ARG A 405 2.67 -24.66 -1.13
N HIS A 406 2.60 -23.68 -0.24
CA HIS A 406 3.31 -23.64 1.04
C HIS A 406 2.58 -24.39 2.16
N GLY A 407 1.48 -25.07 1.84
CA GLY A 407 0.67 -25.77 2.83
C GLY A 407 -0.03 -24.82 3.80
N LYS A 408 -0.37 -23.60 3.37
CA LYS A 408 -1.13 -22.64 4.17
C LYS A 408 -2.57 -22.51 3.68
N TYR A 409 -3.50 -22.21 4.58
CA TYR A 409 -4.89 -21.90 4.24
C TYR A 409 -5.22 -20.44 4.62
N TRP A 410 -6.17 -19.85 3.92
CA TRP A 410 -6.67 -18.50 4.22
C TRP A 410 -7.66 -18.56 5.38
N ALA A 411 -7.39 -17.79 6.45
CA ALA A 411 -8.20 -17.74 7.65
C ALA A 411 -8.61 -16.30 7.98
N PRO A 412 -9.82 -15.87 7.59
CA PRO A 412 -10.37 -14.60 8.06
C PRO A 412 -10.47 -14.50 9.58
N TYR A 413 -10.39 -13.28 10.11
CA TYR A 413 -10.37 -13.05 11.56
C TYR A 413 -11.75 -13.22 12.22
N SER A 414 -12.83 -12.87 11.52
CA SER A 414 -14.18 -12.71 12.09
C SER A 414 -15.19 -13.77 11.62
N CYS A 415 -14.87 -14.50 10.56
CA CYS A 415 -15.74 -15.50 9.96
C CYS A 415 -14.90 -16.61 9.32
N ARG A 416 -15.54 -17.69 8.87
CA ARG A 416 -14.90 -18.72 8.06
C ARG A 416 -15.57 -18.88 6.71
N TYR A 417 -14.76 -19.13 5.70
CA TYR A 417 -15.27 -19.61 4.43
C TYR A 417 -15.37 -21.14 4.47
N ARG A 418 -16.37 -21.72 3.80
CA ARG A 418 -16.47 -23.18 3.62
C ARG A 418 -16.02 -23.57 2.23
N HIS A 419 -15.56 -24.79 2.07
CA HIS A 419 -15.33 -25.36 0.75
C HIS A 419 -16.67 -25.54 0.03
N ILE A 420 -16.82 -24.94 -1.15
CA ILE A 420 -17.96 -25.13 -2.05
C ILE A 420 -17.41 -25.81 -3.30
N THR A 421 -17.88 -26.99 -3.66
CA THR A 421 -17.43 -27.62 -4.91
C THR A 421 -17.93 -26.83 -6.11
N TYR A 422 -17.25 -26.94 -7.26
CA TYR A 422 -17.69 -26.25 -8.48
C TYR A 422 -19.10 -26.71 -8.92
N GLU A 423 -19.46 -27.97 -8.67
CA GLU A 423 -20.83 -28.46 -8.90
C GLU A 423 -21.86 -27.79 -7.98
N GLN A 424 -21.52 -27.61 -6.70
CA GLN A 424 -22.35 -26.89 -5.73
C GLN A 424 -22.49 -25.42 -6.11
N PHE A 425 -21.43 -24.80 -6.63
CA PHE A 425 -21.48 -23.44 -7.14
C PHE A 425 -22.44 -23.33 -8.32
N ASN A 426 -22.34 -24.23 -9.30
CA ASN A 426 -23.25 -24.26 -10.44
C ASN A 426 -24.71 -24.36 -9.98
N ARG A 427 -24.99 -25.21 -8.97
CA ARG A 427 -26.31 -25.32 -8.34
C ARG A 427 -26.75 -24.00 -7.71
N CYS A 428 -25.94 -23.42 -6.83
CA CYS A 428 -26.22 -22.15 -6.17
C CYS A 428 -26.56 -21.05 -7.18
N VAL A 429 -25.73 -20.87 -8.20
CA VAL A 429 -25.89 -19.82 -9.20
C VAL A 429 -27.11 -20.05 -10.08
N ALA A 430 -27.31 -21.27 -10.59
CA ALA A 430 -28.46 -21.58 -11.44
C ALA A 430 -29.81 -21.33 -10.73
N HIS A 431 -29.82 -21.45 -9.40
CA HIS A 431 -30.99 -21.24 -8.57
C HIS A 431 -31.18 -19.78 -8.11
N LYS A 432 -30.11 -19.11 -7.64
CA LYS A 432 -30.17 -17.73 -7.14
C LYS A 432 -30.05 -16.66 -8.23
N TYR A 433 -29.30 -16.97 -9.28
CA TYR A 433 -28.84 -16.02 -10.31
C TYR A 433 -29.10 -16.59 -11.72
N SER A 434 -30.34 -17.01 -11.95
CA SER A 434 -30.76 -17.75 -13.15
C SER A 434 -30.59 -17.00 -14.48
N ARG A 435 -30.45 -15.67 -14.46
CA ARG A 435 -30.19 -14.86 -15.66
C ARG A 435 -28.71 -14.89 -16.08
N GLY A 436 -27.82 -15.38 -15.21
CA GLY A 436 -26.40 -15.55 -15.50
C GLY A 436 -25.51 -14.46 -14.89
N MET A 437 -24.25 -14.45 -15.33
CA MET A 437 -23.24 -13.50 -14.89
C MET A 437 -22.51 -12.84 -16.05
N ASP A 438 -22.08 -11.59 -15.84
CA ASP A 438 -21.13 -10.92 -16.69
C ASP A 438 -19.82 -10.72 -15.93
N MET A 439 -18.68 -11.00 -16.58
CA MET A 439 -17.36 -10.82 -16.00
C MET A 439 -16.48 -9.98 -16.92
N TYR A 440 -16.16 -8.77 -16.50
CA TYR A 440 -15.28 -7.84 -17.19
C TYR A 440 -13.94 -7.81 -16.47
N GLY A 441 -12.86 -8.19 -17.14
CA GLY A 441 -11.56 -8.17 -16.48
C GLY A 441 -10.40 -8.59 -17.35
N ASP A 442 -9.23 -8.57 -16.72
CA ASP A 442 -7.98 -8.95 -17.36
C ASP A 442 -7.77 -10.48 -17.34
N SER A 443 -6.53 -10.89 -17.62
CA SER A 443 -6.08 -12.28 -17.56
C SER A 443 -6.42 -13.01 -16.25
N ASN A 444 -6.51 -12.35 -15.09
CA ASN A 444 -6.83 -13.01 -13.82
C ASN A 444 -8.29 -13.49 -13.79
N ILE A 445 -9.24 -12.75 -14.39
CA ILE A 445 -10.61 -13.22 -14.59
C ILE A 445 -10.63 -14.43 -15.52
N ARG A 446 -9.84 -14.42 -16.59
CA ARG A 446 -9.72 -15.58 -17.47
C ARG A 446 -9.19 -16.83 -16.75
N ARG A 447 -8.19 -16.69 -15.89
CA ARG A 447 -7.69 -17.79 -15.06
C ARG A 447 -8.78 -18.32 -14.12
N SER A 448 -9.58 -17.42 -13.55
CA SER A 448 -10.78 -17.75 -12.75
C SER A 448 -11.79 -18.58 -13.57
N LEU A 449 -12.04 -18.20 -14.83
CA LEU A 449 -12.92 -18.91 -15.75
C LEU A 449 -12.38 -20.30 -16.14
N LYS A 450 -11.08 -20.43 -16.38
CA LYS A 450 -10.48 -21.77 -16.63
C LYS A 450 -10.73 -22.71 -15.46
N LYS A 451 -10.61 -22.23 -14.21
CA LYS A 451 -10.98 -23.01 -13.01
C LYS A 451 -12.47 -23.35 -12.98
N PHE A 452 -13.36 -22.40 -13.24
CA PHE A 452 -14.81 -22.67 -13.30
C PHE A 452 -15.15 -23.74 -14.34
N ILE A 453 -14.72 -23.55 -15.59
CA ILE A 453 -15.05 -24.41 -16.73
C ILE A 453 -14.52 -25.84 -16.52
N SER A 454 -13.33 -25.96 -15.94
CA SER A 454 -12.71 -27.27 -15.65
C SER A 454 -13.19 -27.89 -14.34
N HIS A 455 -14.13 -27.29 -13.61
CA HIS A 455 -14.54 -27.75 -12.27
C HIS A 455 -13.35 -27.91 -11.31
N GLY A 456 -12.42 -26.95 -11.35
CA GLY A 456 -11.21 -26.93 -10.53
C GLY A 456 -10.07 -27.84 -11.02
N HIS A 457 -10.26 -28.58 -12.12
CA HIS A 457 -9.24 -29.49 -12.66
C HIS A 457 -8.05 -28.77 -13.32
N TRP A 458 -8.28 -27.58 -13.89
CA TRP A 458 -7.21 -26.77 -14.48
C TRP A 458 -6.09 -26.54 -13.46
N CYS A 459 -4.89 -27.03 -13.77
CA CYS A 459 -3.71 -26.94 -12.89
C CYS A 459 -3.95 -27.45 -11.46
N LYS A 460 -4.78 -28.48 -11.28
CA LYS A 460 -4.94 -29.12 -9.97
C LYS A 460 -3.65 -29.80 -9.55
N ASN A 461 -3.21 -29.55 -8.31
CA ASN A 461 -2.04 -30.17 -7.69
C ASN A 461 -0.70 -29.92 -8.42
N TRP A 462 -0.62 -28.87 -9.23
CA TRP A 462 0.56 -28.53 -10.06
C TRP A 462 1.85 -28.37 -9.22
N GLU A 463 1.72 -27.93 -7.98
CA GLU A 463 2.82 -27.71 -7.04
C GLU A 463 3.58 -29.00 -6.69
N ASN A 464 2.92 -30.16 -6.77
CA ASN A 464 3.57 -31.46 -6.51
C ASN A 464 4.53 -31.88 -7.64
N HIS A 465 4.54 -31.15 -8.75
CA HIS A 465 5.38 -31.43 -9.91
C HIS A 465 6.60 -30.51 -10.03
N ILE A 466 6.80 -29.61 -9.06
CA ILE A 466 7.93 -28.68 -9.02
C ILE A 466 8.95 -29.20 -8.02
N THR A 467 10.18 -29.39 -8.48
CA THR A 467 11.28 -29.96 -7.68
C THR A 467 12.40 -28.95 -7.40
N GLU A 468 12.38 -27.79 -8.07
CA GLU A 468 13.37 -26.72 -7.93
C GLU A 468 12.76 -25.50 -7.23
N SER A 469 13.58 -24.71 -6.53
CA SER A 469 13.14 -23.43 -5.97
C SER A 469 12.69 -22.52 -7.10
N ILE A 470 11.48 -21.96 -6.97
CA ILE A 470 10.97 -20.96 -7.92
C ILE A 470 11.66 -19.61 -7.70
N VAL A 471 12.22 -19.37 -6.50
CA VAL A 471 12.96 -18.14 -6.19
C VAL A 471 14.46 -18.39 -6.34
N PRO A 472 15.16 -17.66 -7.21
CA PRO A 472 16.62 -17.62 -7.26
C PRO A 472 17.22 -17.21 -5.90
N ASP A 473 18.25 -17.93 -5.43
CA ASP A 473 18.88 -17.69 -4.12
C ASP A 473 19.44 -16.26 -3.94
N ASP A 474 19.77 -15.58 -5.04
CA ASP A 474 20.29 -14.21 -5.09
C ASP A 474 19.21 -13.13 -4.93
N LEU A 475 17.95 -13.48 -5.12
CA LEU A 475 16.79 -12.59 -4.88
C LEU A 475 16.21 -12.74 -3.47
N LEU A 476 16.66 -13.75 -2.71
CA LEU A 476 16.35 -13.87 -1.29
C LEU A 476 17.09 -12.76 -0.52
N PRO A 477 16.41 -11.96 0.30
CA PRO A 477 17.07 -11.00 1.16
C PRO A 477 18.06 -11.70 2.08
N ASN A 478 19.10 -10.98 2.49
CA ASN A 478 20.05 -11.42 3.51
C ASN A 478 19.41 -11.70 4.90
N ILE A 479 18.09 -11.61 5.03
CA ILE A 479 17.28 -11.90 6.22
C ILE A 479 17.46 -13.36 6.71
N ASN A 480 17.92 -14.27 5.85
CA ASN A 480 17.88 -15.71 6.13
C ASN A 480 19.21 -16.49 6.21
N LYS A 481 20.40 -15.87 6.25
CA LYS A 481 21.63 -16.68 6.49
C LYS A 481 21.65 -17.42 7.84
N THR A 482 20.75 -17.10 8.78
CA THR A 482 20.64 -17.76 10.09
C THR A 482 19.36 -18.57 10.31
N LEU A 483 18.38 -18.57 9.40
CA LEU A 483 17.10 -19.27 9.59
C LEU A 483 16.77 -20.34 8.53
N THR A 484 17.44 -20.36 7.37
CA THR A 484 17.17 -21.36 6.31
C THR A 484 17.93 -22.69 6.46
N HIS A 485 18.72 -22.91 7.51
CA HIS A 485 19.46 -24.17 7.65
C HIS A 485 18.66 -25.36 8.21
N SER A 486 17.35 -25.25 8.43
CA SER A 486 16.57 -26.29 9.14
C SER A 486 15.42 -26.95 8.37
N LEU A 487 15.06 -26.52 7.16
CA LEU A 487 13.88 -27.07 6.47
C LEU A 487 14.14 -27.29 4.97
N ASP A 488 15.19 -28.04 4.62
CA ASP A 488 15.14 -28.82 3.38
C ASP A 488 16.16 -29.95 3.37
N LYS A 489 15.72 -31.10 3.87
CA LYS A 489 16.26 -32.42 3.50
C LYS A 489 15.10 -33.37 3.29
N ARG A 490 14.43 -33.25 2.15
CA ARG A 490 13.75 -34.40 1.53
C ARG A 490 14.46 -34.74 0.23
N GLN A 491 15.39 -35.67 0.36
CA GLN A 491 15.77 -36.53 -0.77
C GLN A 491 14.51 -37.27 -1.23
N ALA A 492 14.12 -37.09 -2.48
CA ALA A 492 13.15 -37.96 -3.14
C ALA A 492 13.84 -38.63 -4.34
N THR A 493 13.95 -39.94 -4.23
CA THR A 493 14.44 -40.88 -5.23
C THR A 493 13.55 -40.82 -6.47
N LEU A 494 14.14 -40.57 -7.63
CA LEU A 494 13.51 -40.58 -8.95
C LEU A 494 12.98 -41.98 -9.32
N PRO A 495 11.78 -42.08 -9.90
CA PRO A 495 11.49 -43.06 -10.93
C PRO A 495 11.48 -42.34 -12.29
N THR A 496 12.56 -42.49 -13.04
CA THR A 496 12.62 -42.13 -14.46
C THR A 496 11.80 -43.15 -15.25
N GLN A 497 10.52 -42.85 -15.50
CA GLN A 497 9.76 -43.54 -16.54
C GLN A 497 9.71 -42.68 -17.79
N THR A 498 10.50 -43.07 -18.78
CA THR A 498 10.33 -42.68 -20.18
C THR A 498 9.05 -43.34 -20.71
N MET A 499 7.97 -42.55 -20.87
CA MET A 499 6.77 -42.99 -21.58
C MET A 499 6.76 -42.46 -23.01
N ASN A 500 6.74 -43.39 -23.96
CA ASN A 500 6.38 -43.18 -25.37
C ASN A 500 4.95 -42.61 -25.45
N GLN A 501 4.81 -41.35 -25.87
CA GLN A 501 3.50 -40.70 -25.99
C GLN A 501 2.83 -40.98 -27.34
N SER A 502 1.69 -41.67 -27.28
CA SER A 502 0.59 -41.50 -28.24
C SER A 502 -0.04 -40.11 -28.01
N GLU A 503 -0.66 -39.52 -29.04
CA GLU A 503 -1.26 -38.19 -29.00
C GLU A 503 -2.22 -38.01 -27.80
N VAL A 504 -1.74 -37.41 -26.71
CA VAL A 504 -2.54 -37.14 -25.52
C VAL A 504 -3.30 -35.82 -25.75
N GLY A 505 -4.58 -35.91 -26.08
CA GLY A 505 -5.52 -34.80 -26.04
C GLY A 505 -6.65 -35.11 -25.06
N TYR A 506 -7.05 -34.15 -24.21
CA TYR A 506 -8.26 -34.31 -23.40
C TYR A 506 -9.50 -34.14 -24.25
N SER A 507 -10.60 -34.80 -23.88
CA SER A 507 -11.88 -34.62 -24.58
C SER A 507 -12.70 -33.46 -24.00
N SER A 508 -12.43 -33.07 -22.77
CA SER A 508 -13.15 -32.00 -22.05
C SER A 508 -12.23 -31.24 -21.08
N PRO A 509 -12.59 -29.99 -20.70
CA PRO A 509 -11.80 -29.23 -19.74
C PRO A 509 -11.80 -29.86 -18.32
N GLN A 510 -12.82 -30.64 -17.96
CA GLN A 510 -12.89 -31.38 -16.69
C GLN A 510 -11.91 -32.55 -16.62
N GLU A 511 -11.37 -33.00 -17.76
CA GLU A 511 -10.34 -34.03 -17.83
C GLU A 511 -8.92 -33.47 -17.77
N TYR A 512 -8.77 -32.14 -17.83
CA TYR A 512 -7.47 -31.47 -17.83
C TYR A 512 -6.68 -31.82 -16.56
N LYS A 513 -5.42 -32.23 -16.71
CA LYS A 513 -4.50 -32.41 -15.56
C LYS A 513 -3.10 -31.94 -15.94
N TYR A 514 -2.26 -31.82 -14.93
CA TYR A 514 -0.84 -31.63 -15.11
C TYR A 514 -0.17 -32.96 -15.50
N PHE A 515 0.60 -32.97 -16.59
CA PHE A 515 1.32 -34.13 -17.12
C PHE A 515 2.75 -33.81 -17.56
N ILE A 516 3.03 -32.59 -18.04
CA ILE A 516 4.34 -32.22 -18.58
C ILE A 516 4.88 -30.92 -17.93
N PRO A 517 6.21 -30.77 -17.77
CA PRO A 517 6.85 -29.60 -17.18
C PRO A 517 6.44 -28.25 -17.80
N GLU A 518 6.14 -28.23 -19.10
CA GLU A 518 5.75 -27.03 -19.84
C GLU A 518 4.44 -26.41 -19.33
N GLN A 519 3.57 -27.22 -18.69
CA GLN A 519 2.34 -26.72 -18.06
C GLN A 519 2.62 -25.92 -16.78
N THR A 520 3.80 -26.07 -16.15
CA THR A 520 4.16 -25.31 -14.94
C THR A 520 4.03 -23.83 -15.17
N ARG A 521 4.56 -23.33 -16.30
CA ARG A 521 4.50 -21.90 -16.61
C ARG A 521 3.06 -21.42 -16.75
N SER A 522 2.14 -22.24 -17.29
CA SER A 522 0.72 -21.90 -17.38
C SER A 522 0.02 -21.89 -16.02
N CYS A 523 0.34 -22.87 -15.17
CA CYS A 523 -0.22 -22.97 -13.83
C CYS A 523 0.28 -21.85 -12.91
N TYR A 524 1.53 -21.45 -13.09
CA TYR A 524 2.17 -20.45 -12.25
C TYR A 524 1.93 -19.01 -12.71
N CYS A 525 2.06 -18.75 -14.02
CA CYS A 525 2.11 -17.39 -14.54
C CYS A 525 1.30 -17.20 -15.84
N GLU A 526 1.66 -17.85 -16.95
CA GLU A 526 1.07 -17.57 -18.26
C GLU A 526 -0.35 -18.14 -18.42
N ASP A 527 -1.15 -17.59 -19.32
CA ASP A 527 -2.52 -18.08 -19.53
C ASP A 527 -3.00 -18.11 -20.99
N TYR A 528 -2.19 -17.65 -21.94
CA TYR A 528 -2.54 -17.58 -23.37
C TYR A 528 -2.18 -18.84 -24.17
N THR A 529 -1.03 -19.44 -23.89
CA THR A 529 -0.51 -20.61 -24.63
C THR A 529 -0.18 -21.71 -23.64
N GLU A 530 -1.09 -22.67 -23.54
CA GLU A 530 -1.03 -23.74 -22.57
C GLU A 530 -1.04 -25.09 -23.29
N PRO A 531 -0.10 -26.00 -22.98
CA PRO A 531 -0.11 -27.34 -23.55
C PRO A 531 -1.45 -28.03 -23.31
N PHE A 532 -2.01 -28.64 -24.35
CA PHE A 532 -3.25 -29.42 -24.32
C PHE A 532 -4.54 -28.66 -23.96
N TRP A 533 -4.49 -27.34 -23.73
CA TRP A 533 -5.71 -26.52 -23.59
C TRP A 533 -6.31 -26.24 -24.96
N GLN A 534 -7.52 -26.76 -25.22
CA GLN A 534 -8.16 -26.56 -26.53
C GLN A 534 -8.94 -25.24 -26.56
N PRO A 535 -8.72 -24.35 -27.56
CA PRO A 535 -9.44 -23.09 -27.69
C PRO A 535 -10.96 -23.25 -27.82
N VAL A 536 -11.45 -24.42 -28.25
CA VAL A 536 -12.89 -24.70 -28.35
C VAL A 536 -13.59 -24.74 -26.98
N TRP A 537 -12.87 -25.04 -25.89
CA TRP A 537 -13.44 -24.99 -24.54
C TRP A 537 -13.53 -23.55 -24.04
N PHE A 538 -12.50 -22.77 -24.34
CA PHE A 538 -12.39 -21.38 -23.96
C PHE A 538 -11.26 -20.74 -24.78
N ASP A 539 -11.64 -19.84 -25.69
CA ASP A 539 -10.68 -19.10 -26.51
C ASP A 539 -10.04 -17.98 -25.68
N ALA A 540 -8.80 -18.21 -25.24
CA ALA A 540 -8.05 -17.21 -24.50
C ALA A 540 -7.76 -15.94 -25.33
N GLY A 541 -7.75 -16.01 -26.65
CA GLY A 541 -7.60 -14.84 -27.52
C GLY A 541 -8.91 -14.04 -27.70
N GLY A 542 -10.05 -14.67 -27.42
CA GLY A 542 -11.37 -14.07 -27.55
C GLY A 542 -11.57 -12.88 -26.62
N ARG A 543 -12.08 -11.78 -27.18
CA ARG A 543 -12.39 -10.57 -26.40
C ARG A 543 -13.70 -10.68 -25.66
N ARG A 544 -14.72 -11.27 -26.28
CA ARG A 544 -15.95 -11.69 -25.61
C ARG A 544 -16.13 -13.18 -25.82
N VAL A 545 -16.32 -13.91 -24.73
CA VAL A 545 -16.58 -15.34 -24.74
C VAL A 545 -17.78 -15.62 -23.86
N ASN A 546 -18.78 -16.31 -24.41
CA ASN A 546 -19.89 -16.81 -23.62
C ASN A 546 -19.59 -18.25 -23.23
N VAL A 547 -19.66 -18.52 -21.94
CA VAL A 547 -19.34 -19.81 -21.35
C VAL A 547 -20.61 -20.41 -20.79
N ASP A 548 -20.96 -21.61 -21.26
CA ASP A 548 -22.04 -22.40 -20.70
C ASP A 548 -21.50 -23.23 -19.52
N MET A 549 -21.95 -22.90 -18.32
CA MET A 549 -21.62 -23.61 -17.09
C MET A 549 -22.72 -24.64 -16.83
N ASN A 550 -22.37 -25.90 -16.60
CA ASN A 550 -23.35 -26.93 -16.25
C ASN A 550 -22.73 -28.10 -15.50
N ASN A 551 -23.58 -28.77 -14.73
CA ASN A 551 -23.32 -30.09 -14.19
C ASN A 551 -23.82 -31.16 -15.18
N THR A 552 -23.18 -32.32 -15.19
CA THR A 552 -23.82 -33.52 -15.72
C THR A 552 -25.05 -33.88 -14.87
N ILE A 553 -26.02 -34.60 -15.45
CA ILE A 553 -27.20 -35.07 -14.71
C ILE A 553 -26.77 -35.93 -13.50
N ALA A 554 -25.69 -36.71 -13.64
CA ALA A 554 -25.15 -37.52 -12.56
C ALA A 554 -24.55 -36.66 -11.44
N GLN A 555 -23.74 -35.64 -11.77
CA GLN A 555 -23.21 -34.68 -10.80
C GLN A 555 -24.33 -33.95 -10.07
N SER A 556 -25.31 -33.39 -10.81
CA SER A 556 -26.45 -32.67 -10.21
C SER A 556 -27.27 -33.57 -9.28
N LYS A 557 -27.53 -34.83 -9.66
CA LYS A 557 -28.19 -35.81 -8.76
C LYS A 557 -27.32 -36.16 -7.54
N GLY A 558 -26.01 -36.29 -7.73
CA GLY A 558 -25.04 -36.61 -6.68
C GLY A 558 -24.96 -35.57 -5.57
N LEU A 559 -25.31 -34.30 -5.86
CA LEU A 559 -25.39 -33.24 -4.85
C LEU A 559 -26.53 -33.43 -3.84
N GLY A 560 -27.55 -34.24 -4.14
CA GLY A 560 -28.70 -34.43 -3.26
C GLY A 560 -29.57 -33.17 -3.17
N HIS A 561 -30.10 -32.87 -1.99
CA HIS A 561 -30.80 -31.62 -1.69
C HIS A 561 -29.84 -30.60 -1.09
N THR A 562 -29.87 -29.38 -1.59
CA THR A 562 -29.02 -28.27 -1.12
C THR A 562 -29.86 -27.13 -0.55
N GLU A 563 -29.25 -26.26 0.27
CA GLU A 563 -29.89 -25.09 0.84
C GLU A 563 -30.32 -24.03 -0.20
N TRP A 564 -29.79 -24.11 -1.43
CA TRP A 564 -30.14 -23.21 -2.53
C TRP A 564 -31.26 -23.75 -3.42
N ASP A 565 -31.74 -24.96 -3.14
CA ASP A 565 -32.70 -25.62 -4.02
C ASP A 565 -34.04 -24.88 -4.06
N ASP A 566 -34.48 -24.61 -5.28
CA ASP A 566 -35.85 -24.22 -5.62
C ASP A 566 -36.44 -25.40 -6.41
N PRO A 567 -37.55 -26.01 -5.96
CA PRO A 567 -38.13 -27.19 -6.60
C PRO A 567 -38.52 -26.98 -8.07
N GLU A 568 -39.02 -25.80 -8.42
CA GLU A 568 -39.44 -25.45 -9.77
C GLU A 568 -38.22 -25.24 -10.67
N ILE A 569 -37.18 -24.57 -10.16
CA ILE A 569 -35.92 -24.42 -10.89
C ILE A 569 -35.27 -25.77 -11.13
N ARG A 570 -35.24 -26.64 -10.12
CA ARG A 570 -34.64 -27.98 -10.21
C ARG A 570 -35.31 -28.84 -11.28
N LYS A 571 -36.63 -28.70 -11.46
CA LYS A 571 -37.40 -29.42 -12.48
C LYS A 571 -37.10 -28.91 -13.89
N ARG A 572 -37.03 -27.58 -14.07
CA ARG A 572 -36.79 -26.96 -15.40
C ARG A 572 -35.31 -26.94 -15.82
N ASN A 573 -34.40 -26.98 -14.85
CA ASN A 573 -32.95 -26.91 -15.07
C ASN A 573 -32.21 -28.07 -14.36
N PRO A 574 -32.40 -29.32 -14.82
CA PRO A 574 -31.86 -30.52 -14.16
C PRO A 574 -30.33 -30.69 -14.26
N ARG A 575 -29.65 -29.75 -14.92
CA ARG A 575 -28.19 -29.72 -15.10
C ARG A 575 -27.55 -28.54 -14.36
N ASP A 576 -28.33 -27.78 -13.59
CA ASP A 576 -27.82 -26.59 -12.90
C ASP A 576 -27.09 -25.63 -13.86
N ALA A 577 -27.63 -25.48 -15.07
CA ALA A 577 -26.98 -24.75 -16.14
C ALA A 577 -27.18 -23.24 -16.00
N PHE A 578 -26.13 -22.46 -16.23
CA PHE A 578 -26.20 -21.00 -16.33
C PHE A 578 -25.12 -20.49 -17.29
N LYS A 579 -25.17 -19.20 -17.64
CA LYS A 579 -24.24 -18.59 -18.59
C LYS A 579 -23.36 -17.56 -17.91
N ILE A 580 -22.10 -17.52 -18.32
CA ILE A 580 -21.18 -16.41 -18.02
C ILE A 580 -20.79 -15.73 -19.32
N SER A 581 -21.08 -14.43 -19.45
CA SER A 581 -20.49 -13.61 -20.51
C SER A 581 -19.20 -12.99 -19.99
N SER A 582 -18.06 -13.47 -20.49
CA SER A 582 -16.76 -12.90 -20.15
C SER A 582 -16.33 -11.89 -21.21
N TYR A 583 -15.92 -10.70 -20.78
CA TYR A 583 -15.23 -9.74 -21.62
C TYR A 583 -13.81 -9.51 -21.10
N LYS A 584 -12.82 -9.88 -21.91
CA LYS A 584 -11.41 -9.63 -21.63
C LYS A 584 -11.06 -8.18 -21.98
N TRP A 585 -10.98 -7.33 -20.97
CA TRP A 585 -10.38 -6.01 -21.12
C TRP A 585 -9.04 -5.89 -20.42
N ASP A 586 -8.11 -5.22 -21.08
CA ASP A 586 -6.79 -4.93 -20.54
C ASP A 586 -6.85 -3.59 -19.79
N GLY A 587 -7.74 -3.51 -18.78
CA GLY A 587 -8.15 -2.27 -18.09
C GLY A 587 -9.03 -1.36 -18.96
N LEU A 588 -9.28 -0.12 -18.51
CA LEU A 588 -9.93 0.96 -19.27
C LEU A 588 -8.95 1.65 -20.24
N THR A 589 -8.02 0.88 -20.78
CA THR A 589 -6.91 1.37 -21.61
C THR A 589 -7.27 1.40 -23.10
N TYR A 590 -6.41 2.05 -23.88
CA TYR A 590 -6.47 2.06 -25.34
C TYR A 590 -6.10 0.71 -25.99
N LEU A 591 -5.65 -0.28 -25.21
CA LEU A 591 -5.23 -1.59 -25.72
C LEU A 591 -6.40 -2.53 -26.08
N ASN A 592 -7.62 -2.12 -25.72
CA ASN A 592 -8.83 -2.87 -25.99
C ASN A 592 -9.26 -2.74 -27.46
N ASN A 593 -9.48 -3.89 -28.11
CA ASN A 593 -10.10 -3.95 -29.43
C ASN A 593 -11.13 -5.10 -29.45
N PRO A 594 -12.45 -4.83 -29.50
CA PRO A 594 -13.07 -3.50 -29.57
C PRO A 594 -12.80 -2.66 -28.31
N PRO A 595 -13.01 -1.33 -28.33
CA PRO A 595 -12.78 -0.47 -27.17
C PRO A 595 -13.67 -0.83 -25.98
N TRP A 596 -13.16 -0.64 -24.75
CA TRP A 596 -13.89 -0.97 -23.52
C TRP A 596 -15.22 -0.22 -23.39
N GLN A 597 -15.34 0.97 -23.99
CA GLN A 597 -16.56 1.78 -23.97
C GLN A 597 -17.75 1.09 -24.63
N THR A 598 -17.52 0.05 -25.43
CA THR A 598 -18.58 -0.76 -26.05
C THR A 598 -18.83 -2.08 -25.31
N ALA A 599 -18.06 -2.37 -24.26
CA ALA A 599 -18.10 -3.64 -23.57
C ALA A 599 -19.39 -3.82 -22.77
N VAL A 600 -19.84 -2.81 -22.03
CA VAL A 600 -21.06 -2.93 -21.23
C VAL A 600 -22.29 -2.98 -22.13
N ASP A 601 -22.48 -1.95 -22.95
CA ASP A 601 -23.65 -1.84 -23.86
C ASP A 601 -23.70 -2.90 -24.95
N GLY A 602 -22.56 -3.51 -25.30
CA GLY A 602 -22.47 -4.59 -26.26
C GLY A 602 -23.00 -5.93 -25.76
N ASN A 603 -23.25 -6.07 -24.45
CA ASN A 603 -24.01 -7.20 -23.93
C ASN A 603 -25.51 -6.87 -24.00
N THR A 604 -26.34 -7.80 -24.48
CA THR A 604 -27.80 -7.60 -24.54
C THR A 604 -28.56 -8.58 -23.66
N VAL A 605 -27.84 -9.46 -22.96
CA VAL A 605 -28.41 -10.48 -22.10
C VAL A 605 -28.58 -9.91 -20.71
N ALA A 606 -29.81 -9.95 -20.19
CA ALA A 606 -30.05 -9.59 -18.80
C ALA A 606 -29.24 -10.51 -17.88
N THR A 607 -28.56 -9.94 -16.88
CA THR A 607 -27.66 -10.67 -15.98
C THR A 607 -28.03 -10.39 -14.51
N ASP A 608 -27.77 -11.36 -13.62
CA ASP A 608 -28.02 -11.20 -12.18
C ASP A 608 -26.78 -10.72 -11.41
N VAL A 609 -25.57 -11.03 -11.89
CA VAL A 609 -24.30 -10.60 -11.29
C VAL A 609 -23.38 -10.03 -12.35
N ALA A 610 -22.84 -8.83 -12.13
CA ALA A 610 -21.86 -8.22 -13.01
C ALA A 610 -20.56 -7.94 -12.23
N VAL A 611 -19.47 -8.60 -12.62
CA VAL A 611 -18.14 -8.49 -12.00
C VAL A 611 -17.26 -7.58 -12.84
N PHE A 612 -16.65 -6.58 -12.20
CA PHE A 612 -15.70 -5.66 -12.81
C PHE A 612 -14.35 -5.77 -12.10
N SER A 613 -13.35 -6.25 -12.82
CA SER A 613 -11.95 -6.30 -12.38
C SER A 613 -11.17 -5.19 -13.07
N LEU A 614 -10.63 -4.27 -12.27
CA LEU A 614 -9.87 -3.10 -12.71
C LEU A 614 -8.66 -2.88 -11.79
N GLY A 615 -7.70 -2.07 -12.22
CA GLY A 615 -6.59 -1.57 -11.41
C GLY A 615 -5.22 -2.01 -11.92
N ASN A 616 -4.99 -3.30 -12.24
CA ASN A 616 -3.64 -3.76 -12.63
C ASN A 616 -3.15 -3.15 -13.95
N TRP A 617 -3.94 -3.28 -15.02
CA TRP A 617 -3.60 -2.69 -16.32
C TRP A 617 -3.77 -1.18 -16.31
N ASP A 618 -4.76 -0.67 -15.59
CA ASP A 618 -5.01 0.76 -15.46
C ASP A 618 -3.80 1.46 -14.85
N ALA A 619 -3.31 0.96 -13.71
CA ALA A 619 -2.08 1.46 -13.09
C ALA A 619 -0.86 1.26 -14.01
N ALA A 620 -0.80 0.20 -14.81
CA ALA A 620 0.36 -0.02 -15.68
C ALA A 620 0.48 0.95 -16.86
N PHE A 621 -0.65 1.49 -17.37
CA PHE A 621 -0.68 2.20 -18.67
C PHE A 621 -1.37 3.57 -18.66
N LEU A 622 -2.08 3.94 -17.60
CA LEU A 622 -2.85 5.19 -17.54
C LEU A 622 -2.40 6.02 -16.35
N GLU A 623 -2.48 7.34 -16.48
CA GLU A 623 -2.45 8.28 -15.36
C GLU A 623 -3.76 8.21 -14.55
N LEU A 624 -3.70 8.48 -13.24
CA LEU A 624 -4.84 8.32 -12.34
C LEU A 624 -5.99 9.25 -12.71
N GLU A 625 -5.73 10.53 -12.94
CA GLU A 625 -6.83 11.50 -13.16
C GLU A 625 -7.61 11.23 -14.46
N PRO A 626 -6.97 10.99 -15.63
CA PRO A 626 -7.68 10.49 -16.80
C PRO A 626 -8.42 9.17 -16.55
N TYR A 627 -7.80 8.23 -15.83
CA TYR A 627 -8.43 6.96 -15.49
C TYR A 627 -9.69 7.14 -14.63
N LEU A 628 -9.69 8.03 -13.64
CA LEU A 628 -10.87 8.29 -12.80
C LEU A 628 -12.02 8.90 -13.60
N ARG A 629 -11.74 9.72 -14.62
CA ARG A 629 -12.77 10.16 -15.57
C ARG A 629 -13.34 8.99 -16.37
N ASP A 630 -12.52 8.00 -16.70
CA ASP A 630 -12.94 6.81 -17.44
C ASP A 630 -13.76 5.87 -16.56
N VAL A 631 -13.43 5.79 -15.28
CA VAL A 631 -14.24 5.12 -14.25
C VAL A 631 -15.62 5.78 -14.13
N ASP A 632 -15.70 7.11 -14.11
CA ASP A 632 -16.98 7.83 -14.07
C ASP A 632 -17.84 7.53 -15.31
N ARG A 633 -17.21 7.47 -16.48
CA ARG A 633 -17.87 7.07 -17.74
C ARG A 633 -18.37 5.63 -17.66
N LEU A 634 -17.57 4.70 -17.14
CA LEU A 634 -17.96 3.31 -16.94
C LEU A 634 -19.13 3.19 -15.96
N ILE A 635 -19.08 3.88 -14.82
CA ILE A 635 -20.17 3.88 -13.82
C ILE A 635 -21.49 4.34 -14.45
N LEU A 636 -21.46 5.37 -15.29
CA LEU A 636 -22.64 5.82 -16.04
C LEU A 636 -23.17 4.73 -16.98
N GLN A 637 -22.29 4.01 -17.69
CA GLN A 637 -22.69 2.88 -18.54
C GLN A 637 -23.32 1.76 -17.71
N ILE A 638 -22.72 1.40 -16.57
CA ILE A 638 -23.27 0.38 -15.65
C ILE A 638 -24.66 0.77 -15.17
N LYS A 639 -24.85 2.03 -14.73
CA LYS A 639 -26.16 2.55 -14.27
C LYS A 639 -27.21 2.56 -15.39
N THR A 640 -26.79 2.75 -16.64
CA THR A 640 -27.69 2.78 -17.80
C THR A 640 -28.06 1.37 -18.27
N HIS A 641 -27.10 0.45 -18.23
CA HIS A 641 -27.24 -0.89 -18.78
C HIS A 641 -27.91 -1.87 -17.80
N TYR A 642 -27.50 -1.84 -16.53
CA TYR A 642 -27.98 -2.78 -15.53
C TYR A 642 -29.11 -2.20 -14.67
N ASP A 643 -30.12 -3.01 -14.41
CA ASP A 643 -31.12 -2.73 -13.37
C ASP A 643 -30.48 -3.00 -11.99
N LEU A 644 -29.93 -1.97 -11.36
CA LEU A 644 -29.24 -2.07 -10.07
C LEU A 644 -30.11 -2.58 -8.91
N SER A 645 -31.44 -2.65 -9.10
CA SER A 645 -32.34 -3.29 -8.12
C SER A 645 -32.36 -4.81 -8.23
N LYS A 646 -31.92 -5.35 -9.37
CA LYS A 646 -31.93 -6.79 -9.68
C LYS A 646 -30.54 -7.36 -9.95
N THR A 647 -29.61 -6.55 -10.44
CA THR A 647 -28.25 -6.97 -10.78
C THR A 647 -27.30 -6.56 -9.67
N ARG A 648 -26.63 -7.54 -9.07
CA ARG A 648 -25.57 -7.31 -8.09
C ARG A 648 -24.28 -6.93 -8.81
N ILE A 649 -23.76 -5.75 -8.48
CA ILE A 649 -22.45 -5.31 -8.96
C ILE A 649 -21.37 -5.82 -8.02
N VAL A 650 -20.31 -6.40 -8.57
CA VAL A 650 -19.14 -6.88 -7.83
C VAL A 650 -17.91 -6.17 -8.35
N TYR A 651 -17.17 -5.51 -7.46
CA TYR A 651 -15.86 -4.96 -7.77
C TYR A 651 -14.79 -5.96 -7.33
N ARG A 652 -14.03 -6.51 -8.28
CA ARG A 652 -12.85 -7.32 -8.00
C ARG A 652 -11.63 -6.41 -7.96
N THR A 653 -10.98 -6.36 -6.82
CA THR A 653 -9.78 -5.54 -6.61
C THR A 653 -8.65 -5.98 -7.54
N PRO A 654 -7.67 -5.11 -7.84
CA PRO A 654 -6.48 -5.56 -8.53
C PRO A 654 -5.72 -6.61 -7.71
N GLN A 655 -4.92 -7.42 -8.39
CA GLN A 655 -3.94 -8.25 -7.71
C GLN A 655 -2.89 -7.39 -7.03
N PHE A 656 -2.50 -7.82 -5.83
CA PHE A 656 -1.36 -7.26 -5.12
C PHE A 656 -0.16 -7.19 -6.05
N TYR A 657 0.50 -6.03 -6.06
CA TYR A 657 1.68 -5.81 -6.88
C TYR A 657 2.86 -5.50 -5.96
N CYS A 658 3.82 -6.40 -5.99
CA CYS A 658 5.12 -6.29 -5.34
C CYS A 658 5.97 -7.42 -5.94
N CYS A 659 7.28 -7.33 -6.04
CA CYS A 659 8.18 -6.20 -5.80
C CYS A 659 9.19 -6.21 -6.94
N ARG A 660 8.69 -5.96 -8.14
CA ARG A 660 9.44 -6.16 -9.38
C ARG A 660 9.42 -4.94 -10.27
N VAL A 661 10.49 -4.83 -11.03
CA VAL A 661 10.64 -3.90 -12.14
C VAL A 661 10.01 -4.54 -13.36
N ASP A 662 9.20 -3.79 -14.11
CA ASP A 662 8.83 -4.27 -15.43
C ASP A 662 10.04 -4.18 -16.35
N HIS A 663 10.71 -5.31 -16.59
CA HIS A 663 11.77 -5.43 -17.59
C HIS A 663 11.24 -5.68 -19.00
N SER A 664 9.91 -5.73 -19.18
CA SER A 664 9.34 -5.91 -20.51
C SER A 664 9.54 -4.66 -21.36
N SER A 665 9.59 -4.84 -22.68
CA SER A 665 9.68 -3.74 -23.65
C SER A 665 8.40 -2.87 -23.72
N ARG A 666 7.49 -2.99 -22.75
CA ARG A 666 6.22 -2.26 -22.68
C ARG A 666 6.28 -1.07 -21.71
N ASP A 667 7.42 -0.86 -21.05
CA ASP A 667 7.68 0.27 -20.14
C ASP A 667 6.55 0.50 -19.12
N ARG A 668 5.99 -0.57 -18.54
CA ARG A 668 4.80 -0.46 -17.65
C ARG A 668 5.15 0.31 -16.39
N GLN A 669 4.40 1.37 -16.13
CA GLN A 669 4.58 2.27 -14.99
C GLN A 669 3.90 1.75 -13.72
N VAL A 670 4.07 0.46 -13.40
CA VAL A 670 3.35 -0.20 -12.31
C VAL A 670 4.20 -0.34 -11.04
N SER A 671 3.59 -0.05 -9.90
CA SER A 671 4.15 -0.23 -8.56
C SER A 671 3.03 -0.62 -7.57
N GLY A 672 3.39 -1.14 -6.40
CA GLY A 672 2.42 -1.46 -5.34
C GLY A 672 1.57 -0.24 -4.95
N PRO A 673 2.20 0.89 -4.57
CA PRO A 673 1.44 2.06 -4.11
C PRO A 673 0.61 2.73 -5.20
N ARG A 674 1.02 2.62 -6.48
CA ARG A 674 0.16 3.05 -7.60
C ARG A 674 -1.09 2.19 -7.67
N VAL A 675 -0.94 0.86 -7.61
CA VAL A 675 -2.07 -0.07 -7.60
C VAL A 675 -2.98 0.20 -6.40
N ASP A 676 -2.41 0.49 -5.22
CA ASP A 676 -3.19 0.82 -4.02
C ASP A 676 -4.06 2.07 -4.19
N VAL A 677 -3.53 3.14 -4.80
CA VAL A 677 -4.31 4.37 -5.05
C VAL A 677 -5.39 4.14 -6.10
N PHE A 678 -5.07 3.42 -7.17
CA PHE A 678 -6.06 3.08 -8.20
C PHE A 678 -7.19 2.24 -7.60
N ASP A 679 -6.87 1.23 -6.79
CA ASP A 679 -7.86 0.42 -6.07
C ASP A 679 -8.69 1.30 -5.12
N ALA A 680 -8.07 2.08 -4.24
CA ALA A 680 -8.77 2.87 -3.23
C ALA A 680 -9.82 3.82 -3.83
N GLU A 681 -9.46 4.54 -4.91
CA GLU A 681 -10.37 5.47 -5.57
C GLU A 681 -11.52 4.76 -6.30
N VAL A 682 -11.22 3.69 -7.03
CA VAL A 682 -12.24 2.94 -7.79
C VAL A 682 -13.16 2.20 -6.84
N ARG A 683 -12.61 1.52 -5.82
CA ARG A 683 -13.34 0.83 -4.77
C ARG A 683 -14.32 1.79 -4.10
N HIS A 684 -13.85 2.99 -3.73
CA HIS A 684 -14.70 4.02 -3.13
C HIS A 684 -15.88 4.38 -4.05
N LYS A 685 -15.62 4.71 -5.32
CA LYS A 685 -16.65 5.07 -6.29
C LYS A 685 -17.64 3.92 -6.55
N PHE A 686 -17.16 2.70 -6.75
CA PHE A 686 -18.02 1.52 -6.99
C PHE A 686 -18.92 1.23 -5.79
N VAL A 687 -18.39 1.28 -4.57
CA VAL A 687 -19.19 1.07 -3.35
C VAL A 687 -20.20 2.20 -3.17
N SER A 688 -19.79 3.46 -3.28
CA SER A 688 -20.68 4.61 -3.02
C SER A 688 -21.74 4.82 -4.10
N GLU A 689 -21.40 4.56 -5.37
CA GLU A 689 -22.27 4.90 -6.51
C GLU A 689 -23.05 3.72 -7.08
N LEU A 690 -22.58 2.49 -6.89
CA LEU A 690 -23.19 1.27 -7.44
C LEU A 690 -23.63 0.29 -6.36
N ASN A 691 -23.39 0.58 -5.08
CA ASN A 691 -23.57 -0.35 -3.96
C ASN A 691 -22.86 -1.70 -4.25
N ALA A 692 -21.68 -1.62 -4.88
CA ALA A 692 -20.94 -2.79 -5.30
C ALA A 692 -20.42 -3.57 -4.08
N THR A 693 -20.51 -4.91 -4.14
CA THR A 693 -19.83 -5.77 -3.17
C THR A 693 -18.39 -6.01 -3.60
N VAL A 694 -17.46 -6.05 -2.67
CA VAL A 694 -16.02 -6.20 -2.98
C VAL A 694 -15.64 -7.69 -2.96
N TRP A 695 -14.93 -8.12 -4.01
CA TRP A 695 -14.15 -9.36 -4.03
C TRP A 695 -12.67 -8.96 -3.91
N ASP A 696 -12.17 -8.97 -2.67
CA ASP A 696 -10.82 -8.48 -2.36
C ASP A 696 -9.79 -9.60 -2.58
N THR A 697 -9.16 -9.59 -3.76
CA THR A 697 -8.04 -10.48 -4.10
C THR A 697 -6.69 -9.87 -3.71
N ARG A 698 -6.62 -8.54 -3.54
CA ARG A 698 -5.39 -7.81 -3.16
C ARG A 698 -4.90 -8.29 -1.80
N ILE A 699 -5.80 -8.41 -0.84
CA ILE A 699 -5.48 -8.79 0.55
C ILE A 699 -4.78 -10.15 0.66
N LEU A 700 -5.06 -11.08 -0.26
CA LEU A 700 -4.45 -12.42 -0.28
C LEU A 700 -2.95 -12.34 -0.58
N GLY A 701 -2.55 -11.48 -1.52
CA GLY A 701 -1.15 -11.25 -1.85
C GLY A 701 -0.44 -10.37 -0.81
N GLU A 702 -1.13 -9.35 -0.30
CA GLU A 702 -0.59 -8.44 0.72
C GLU A 702 -0.25 -9.16 2.03
N SER A 703 -1.06 -10.16 2.39
CA SER A 703 -0.91 -10.96 3.62
C SER A 703 0.11 -12.10 3.53
N LYS A 704 0.72 -12.31 2.36
CA LYS A 704 1.81 -13.28 2.21
C LYS A 704 3.04 -12.82 3.00
N THR A 705 3.86 -13.78 3.42
CA THR A 705 5.20 -13.48 3.94
C THR A 705 6.05 -12.84 2.85
N TRP A 706 7.12 -12.17 3.25
CA TRP A 706 8.00 -11.51 2.29
C TRP A 706 8.58 -12.50 1.27
N GLU A 707 9.02 -13.66 1.73
CA GLU A 707 9.55 -14.74 0.89
C GLU A 707 8.51 -15.24 -0.12
N GLU A 708 7.26 -15.42 0.31
CA GLU A 708 6.15 -15.84 -0.56
C GLU A 708 5.75 -14.76 -1.59
N LYS A 709 5.97 -13.48 -1.28
CA LYS A 709 5.75 -12.37 -2.23
C LYS A 709 6.77 -12.38 -3.35
N LEU A 710 8.04 -12.68 -3.03
CA LEU A 710 9.14 -12.72 -4.00
C LEU A 710 8.93 -13.76 -5.10
N GLU A 711 8.21 -14.84 -4.83
CA GLU A 711 7.88 -15.84 -5.86
C GLU A 711 7.22 -15.16 -7.07
N SER A 712 6.30 -14.23 -6.83
CA SER A 712 5.56 -13.56 -7.91
C SER A 712 6.42 -12.67 -8.82
N ILE A 713 7.68 -12.40 -8.47
CA ILE A 713 8.60 -11.55 -9.24
C ILE A 713 8.83 -12.14 -10.64
N ASP A 714 8.96 -13.46 -10.75
CA ASP A 714 9.25 -14.14 -12.03
C ASP A 714 8.03 -14.29 -12.95
N CYS A 715 6.91 -13.67 -12.59
CA CYS A 715 5.75 -13.56 -13.44
C CYS A 715 5.54 -12.12 -13.96
N PRO A 716 6.13 -11.71 -15.09
CA PRO A 716 6.04 -10.34 -15.60
C PRO A 716 4.61 -9.83 -15.79
N SER A 717 3.63 -10.73 -15.94
CA SER A 717 2.22 -10.39 -16.19
C SER A 717 1.39 -10.14 -14.92
N ASN A 718 1.97 -10.26 -13.72
CA ASN A 718 1.25 -10.18 -12.44
C ASN A 718 0.10 -11.17 -12.26
N HIS A 719 0.19 -12.33 -12.91
CA HIS A 719 -0.83 -13.35 -12.74
C HIS A 719 -0.59 -14.12 -11.44
N VAL A 720 -1.67 -14.46 -10.76
CA VAL A 720 -1.62 -15.33 -9.58
C VAL A 720 -1.54 -16.80 -9.98
N ALA A 721 -0.80 -17.58 -9.20
CA ALA A 721 -0.68 -19.02 -9.38
C ALA A 721 -2.04 -19.73 -9.20
N ALA A 722 -2.20 -20.89 -9.85
CA ALA A 722 -3.49 -21.57 -9.97
C ALA A 722 -4.09 -22.06 -8.64
N ASP A 723 -3.27 -22.30 -7.61
CA ASP A 723 -3.70 -22.60 -6.25
C ASP A 723 -4.35 -21.36 -5.60
N ILE A 724 -3.79 -20.18 -5.81
CA ILE A 724 -4.37 -18.91 -5.34
C ILE A 724 -5.65 -18.57 -6.11
N VAL A 725 -5.70 -18.80 -7.44
CA VAL A 725 -6.93 -18.61 -8.23
C VAL A 725 -8.09 -19.45 -7.67
N ASP A 726 -7.81 -20.69 -7.26
CA ASP A 726 -8.83 -21.55 -6.66
C ASP A 726 -9.36 -20.96 -5.35
N ILE A 727 -8.47 -20.45 -4.49
CA ILE A 727 -8.85 -19.80 -3.23
C ILE A 727 -9.63 -18.49 -3.48
N GLU A 728 -9.20 -17.67 -4.45
CA GLU A 728 -9.93 -16.47 -4.87
C GLU A 728 -11.36 -16.81 -5.33
N ASN A 729 -11.51 -17.83 -6.18
CA ASN A 729 -12.80 -18.31 -6.64
C ASN A 729 -13.66 -18.80 -5.47
N GLN A 730 -13.09 -19.57 -4.54
CA GLN A 730 -13.82 -20.04 -3.37
C GLN A 730 -14.35 -18.88 -2.51
N ILE A 731 -13.58 -17.80 -2.34
CA ILE A 731 -14.01 -16.58 -1.63
C ILE A 731 -15.19 -15.91 -2.36
N PHE A 732 -15.10 -15.78 -3.68
CA PHE A 732 -16.20 -15.25 -4.50
C PHE A 732 -17.45 -16.12 -4.42
N MET A 733 -17.30 -17.44 -4.55
CA MET A 733 -18.37 -18.43 -4.46
C MET A 733 -19.08 -18.35 -3.10
N ASN A 734 -18.33 -18.22 -2.00
CA ASN A 734 -18.92 -18.07 -0.67
C ASN A 734 -19.72 -16.75 -0.55
N GLY A 735 -19.19 -15.62 -1.03
CA GLY A 735 -19.89 -14.32 -0.97
C GLY A 735 -21.16 -14.24 -1.85
N LEU A 736 -21.30 -15.15 -2.82
CA LEU A 736 -22.54 -15.33 -3.59
C LEU A 736 -23.49 -16.34 -2.93
N CYS A 737 -22.98 -17.44 -2.39
CA CYS A 737 -23.80 -18.57 -2.00
C CYS A 737 -24.19 -18.63 -0.53
N ASN A 738 -23.39 -18.09 0.39
CA ASN A 738 -23.64 -18.18 1.84
C ASN A 738 -24.72 -17.22 2.34
N ASN A 739 -25.08 -16.20 1.58
CA ASN A 739 -26.19 -15.31 1.93
C ASN A 739 -27.51 -16.01 1.56
N VAL A 740 -28.00 -16.89 2.44
CA VAL A 740 -29.22 -17.72 2.27
C VAL A 740 -30.38 -17.11 3.02
#